data_AF-A0A3D1Y8J9-F1
#
_entry.id   AF-A0A3D1Y8J9-F1
#
_cell.length_a   1.000
_cell.length_b   1.000
_cell.length_c   1.000
_cell.angle_alpha   90.00
_cell.angle_beta   90.00
_cell.angle_gamma   90.00
#
_symmetry.space_group_name_H-M   'P 1'
#
loop_
_entity.id
_entity.type
_entity.pdbx_description
1 polymer ?
#
loop_
_entity_poly.entity_id
_entity_poly.type
_entity_poly.pdbx_seq_one_letter_code
_entity_poly.pdbx_strand_id
1 'polypeptide(L)'
;MKKRIISVLLLCCMALGLLPTTAFANNGGAKAIQLGTSGISGYDSTNSSYDYIHFGTWNNSTVKWRVLDTKTNMANAREGDGFFLLSEALLGTGEYGGVEFDYTTPYFNDWKGSRAQDWCNDFYSRSLSITEQKAVLATSKSDALYGMYYAASDNILDGDKVFFLSAEEAENAAYGFTDDNARIANYGDSAYVWWLRSPRKMNPDSAGTVNEKGAVIGEWVGQTNAARPAFNLKPDSVLLVSAAVGGKGTADGMFKIPEYSGDEWKLTLLDDTRTFRVTETTAAGKPGGTVTLNFSGPRTGQNEYISAIIEGESGATYYGRIMKPTAADRQLSFTLPHDLASGNYKLHVFSEQYNGDYQTDYASRFQTVALTVEEAATEQFALTPGGTYYFDLSGENIPGTINDDLPDKSMHYVPFTYAGAVNAYKLTSAMATTEEYAQQYKYDHSLFIADHAVTHTVSWDDLNTKSLIFGKDYVAGGVDYTLRAPSVGSDYTGSDESQRGVPQSNEWDTMLNKNSGYIQNWNGMYSWGQDTVSVDASDRALRGYISARFWNFSYASYSYPIVGFRPVLEVPKPDTLGSDGLKVVTLDLGGGKLGNSSEDIQIIVKTGSEFTAPASGGLTRPDGNTGSYFMWLGSNG
;
A
#
# COMPACT_ATOMS: atom_id res chain seq x y z
N MET A 1 45.82 -39.16 -20.10
CA MET A 1 44.49 -39.29 -19.46
C MET A 1 44.22 -38.27 -18.35
N LYS A 2 45.19 -37.88 -17.51
CA LYS A 2 44.95 -36.92 -16.40
C LYS A 2 44.50 -35.50 -16.81
N LYS A 3 44.90 -34.97 -17.97
CA LYS A 3 44.45 -33.64 -18.43
C LYS A 3 43.01 -33.60 -18.98
N ARG A 4 42.45 -34.74 -19.42
CA ARG A 4 41.06 -34.80 -19.94
C ARG A 4 40.02 -34.92 -18.81
N ILE A 5 40.40 -35.48 -17.67
CA ILE A 5 39.50 -35.63 -16.51
C ILE A 5 39.32 -34.27 -15.80
N ILE A 6 40.36 -33.43 -15.74
CA ILE A 6 40.27 -32.10 -15.12
C ILE A 6 39.40 -31.14 -15.94
N SER A 7 39.45 -31.21 -17.27
CA SER A 7 38.58 -30.39 -18.13
C SER A 7 37.11 -30.81 -18.07
N VAL A 8 36.80 -32.10 -17.89
CA VAL A 8 35.42 -32.56 -17.72
C VAL A 8 34.89 -32.21 -16.32
N LEU A 9 35.73 -32.29 -15.26
CA LEU A 9 35.33 -31.82 -13.93
C LEU A 9 35.08 -30.30 -13.89
N LEU A 10 35.89 -29.49 -14.57
CA LEU A 10 35.66 -28.03 -14.65
C LEU A 10 34.38 -27.67 -15.42
N LEU A 11 34.05 -28.42 -16.49
CA LEU A 11 32.79 -28.25 -17.23
C LEU A 11 31.57 -28.69 -16.41
N CYS A 12 31.68 -29.74 -15.59
CA CYS A 12 30.62 -30.12 -14.66
C CYS A 12 30.45 -29.10 -13.51
N CYS A 13 31.53 -28.49 -13.01
CA CYS A 13 31.45 -27.43 -12.01
C CYS A 13 30.85 -26.11 -12.56
N MET A 14 31.05 -25.81 -13.85
CA MET A 14 30.42 -24.63 -14.48
C MET A 14 28.96 -24.88 -14.90
N ALA A 15 28.56 -26.13 -15.16
CA ALA A 15 27.17 -26.49 -15.45
C ALA A 15 26.28 -26.63 -14.19
N LEU A 16 26.88 -26.87 -13.02
CA LEU A 16 26.18 -26.87 -11.72
C LEU A 16 25.89 -25.46 -11.17
N GLY A 17 26.45 -24.40 -11.78
CA GLY A 17 26.16 -23.00 -11.45
C GLY A 17 25.05 -22.35 -12.28
N LEU A 18 24.36 -23.11 -13.14
CA LEU A 18 23.31 -22.62 -14.06
C LEU A 18 21.95 -23.31 -13.86
N LEU A 19 21.76 -24.02 -12.75
CA LEU A 19 20.41 -24.32 -12.28
C LEU A 19 19.89 -23.10 -11.52
N PRO A 20 18.66 -22.64 -11.76
CA PRO A 20 18.03 -21.68 -10.86
C PRO A 20 17.88 -22.35 -9.50
N THR A 21 18.86 -22.17 -8.63
CA THR A 21 18.64 -22.30 -7.21
C THR A 21 17.72 -21.15 -6.85
N THR A 22 16.42 -21.43 -6.75
CA THR A 22 15.53 -20.65 -5.91
C THR A 22 16.00 -20.85 -4.48
N ALA A 23 17.08 -20.16 -4.12
CA ALA A 23 17.36 -19.86 -2.74
C ALA A 23 16.22 -18.93 -2.32
N PHE A 24 15.21 -19.48 -1.64
CA PHE A 24 14.26 -18.68 -0.90
C PHE A 24 15.09 -17.85 0.07
N ALA A 25 15.07 -16.54 -0.15
CA ALA A 25 15.66 -15.59 0.75
C ALA A 25 15.05 -15.81 2.13
N ASN A 26 15.92 -15.91 3.12
CA ASN A 26 15.58 -15.73 4.52
C ASN A 26 14.69 -14.48 4.66
N ASN A 27 13.57 -14.57 5.39
CA ASN A 27 12.50 -13.56 5.52
C ASN A 27 13.01 -12.18 6.02
N GLY A 28 13.69 -11.44 5.15
CA GLY A 28 13.82 -9.99 5.24
C GLY A 28 12.63 -9.36 4.56
N GLY A 29 11.54 -9.15 5.30
CA GLY A 29 10.39 -8.34 4.89
C GLY A 29 9.40 -9.04 3.94
N ALA A 30 8.57 -9.95 4.47
CA ALA A 30 7.40 -10.41 3.72
C ALA A 30 6.42 -9.24 3.58
N LYS A 31 5.87 -9.02 2.39
CA LYS A 31 4.89 -7.95 2.19
C LYS A 31 3.50 -8.39 2.59
N ALA A 32 2.67 -7.44 3.03
CA ALA A 32 1.27 -7.68 3.42
C ALA A 32 0.38 -8.17 2.27
N ILE A 33 0.84 -8.05 1.02
CA ILE A 33 0.22 -8.64 -0.18
C ILE A 33 1.32 -9.26 -1.02
N GLN A 34 1.11 -10.50 -1.47
CA GLN A 34 2.03 -11.21 -2.37
C GLN A 34 1.28 -11.93 -3.48
N LEU A 35 1.87 -11.96 -4.67
CA LEU A 35 1.28 -12.65 -5.82
C LEU A 35 1.36 -14.17 -5.66
N GLY A 36 0.31 -14.88 -6.08
CA GLY A 36 0.18 -16.32 -5.87
C GLY A 36 0.20 -16.67 -4.39
N THR A 37 1.03 -17.64 -4.02
CA THR A 37 1.14 -18.20 -2.66
C THR A 37 2.52 -17.99 -2.03
N SER A 38 3.36 -17.10 -2.57
CA SER A 38 4.75 -16.96 -2.12
C SER A 38 4.91 -16.50 -0.67
N GLY A 39 3.87 -15.90 -0.10
CA GLY A 39 3.87 -15.45 1.29
C GLY A 39 3.55 -16.53 2.32
N ILE A 40 3.12 -17.72 1.88
CA ILE A 40 2.68 -18.79 2.78
C ILE A 40 3.82 -19.80 2.97
N SER A 41 4.15 -20.08 4.24
CA SER A 41 5.11 -21.09 4.67
C SER A 41 4.43 -22.27 5.37
N GLY A 42 5.09 -23.43 5.38
CA GLY A 42 4.67 -24.59 6.17
C GLY A 42 5.19 -24.51 7.62
N TYR A 43 5.18 -25.64 8.32
CA TYR A 43 5.76 -25.72 9.66
C TYR A 43 7.26 -25.35 9.68
N ASP A 44 7.62 -24.41 10.55
CA ASP A 44 9.00 -24.04 10.83
C ASP A 44 9.50 -24.68 12.13
N SER A 45 10.30 -25.73 12.01
CA SER A 45 10.91 -26.43 13.13
C SER A 45 11.88 -25.58 13.97
N THR A 46 12.41 -24.48 13.45
CA THR A 46 13.36 -23.62 14.18
C THR A 46 12.67 -22.81 15.26
N ASN A 47 11.44 -22.36 14.99
CA ASN A 47 10.65 -21.53 15.89
C ASN A 47 9.40 -22.24 16.44
N SER A 48 9.15 -23.48 16.01
CA SER A 48 7.92 -24.23 16.30
C SER A 48 6.64 -23.47 15.94
N SER A 49 6.64 -22.84 14.75
CA SER A 49 5.57 -21.96 14.28
C SER A 49 4.98 -22.44 12.95
N TYR A 50 3.82 -21.89 12.60
CA TYR A 50 3.09 -22.17 11.36
C TYR A 50 2.57 -20.86 10.79
N ASP A 51 2.38 -20.83 9.48
CA ASP A 51 1.42 -19.90 8.90
C ASP A 51 0.00 -20.47 8.98
N TYR A 52 -0.96 -19.56 8.86
CA TYR A 52 -2.37 -19.84 8.91
C TYR A 52 -3.11 -19.23 7.73
N ILE A 53 -4.13 -19.93 7.24
CA ILE A 53 -5.00 -19.48 6.17
C ILE A 53 -6.43 -19.43 6.70
N HIS A 54 -7.13 -18.33 6.44
CA HIS A 54 -8.57 -18.21 6.65
C HIS A 54 -9.32 -18.59 5.37
N PHE A 55 -10.17 -19.62 5.45
CA PHE A 55 -10.80 -20.22 4.28
C PHE A 55 -12.07 -21.00 4.64
N GLY A 56 -13.16 -20.79 3.91
CA GLY A 56 -14.45 -21.42 4.20
C GLY A 56 -15.06 -20.99 5.53
N THR A 57 -16.26 -21.49 5.83
CA THR A 57 -17.02 -21.11 7.03
C THR A 57 -17.62 -22.30 7.77
N TRP A 58 -17.61 -22.26 9.09
CA TRP A 58 -18.30 -23.20 9.96
C TRP A 58 -19.09 -22.42 11.02
N ASN A 59 -20.38 -22.71 11.20
CA ASN A 59 -21.26 -22.00 12.13
C ASN A 59 -21.16 -20.46 12.02
N ASN A 60 -21.22 -19.93 10.79
CA ASN A 60 -21.12 -18.51 10.46
C ASN A 60 -19.78 -17.83 10.83
N SER A 61 -18.75 -18.59 11.16
CA SER A 61 -17.40 -18.09 11.42
C SER A 61 -16.42 -18.66 10.39
N THR A 62 -15.45 -17.84 9.97
CA THR A 62 -14.40 -18.33 9.07
C THR A 62 -13.54 -19.38 9.78
N VAL A 63 -13.16 -20.43 9.05
CA VAL A 63 -12.28 -21.47 9.59
C VAL A 63 -10.82 -21.05 9.41
N LYS A 64 -10.05 -21.09 10.50
CA LYS A 64 -8.60 -20.91 10.51
C LYS A 64 -7.91 -22.26 10.29
N TRP A 65 -7.03 -22.31 9.31
CA TRP A 65 -6.31 -23.52 8.89
C TRP A 65 -4.82 -23.35 9.12
N ARG A 66 -4.22 -24.27 9.85
CA ARG A 66 -2.78 -24.40 10.01
C ARG A 66 -2.16 -24.99 8.75
N VAL A 67 -1.09 -24.37 8.24
CA VAL A 67 -0.33 -24.89 7.10
C VAL A 67 0.71 -25.89 7.60
N LEU A 68 0.42 -27.19 7.45
CA LEU A 68 1.32 -28.24 7.90
C LEU A 68 2.54 -28.38 6.99
N ASP A 69 2.33 -28.27 5.67
CA ASP A 69 3.39 -28.39 4.66
C ASP A 69 3.04 -27.58 3.39
N THR A 70 4.07 -27.17 2.66
CA THR A 70 4.00 -26.55 1.31
C THR A 70 3.98 -27.60 0.18
N LYS A 71 3.74 -28.85 0.58
CA LYS A 71 3.48 -30.02 -0.27
C LYS A 71 2.16 -30.64 0.15
N THR A 72 1.53 -31.35 -0.77
CA THR A 72 0.36 -32.18 -0.42
C THR A 72 0.78 -33.39 0.41
N ASN A 73 -0.16 -34.01 1.12
CA ASN A 73 0.10 -35.27 1.83
C ASN A 73 0.18 -36.52 0.92
N MET A 74 0.11 -36.35 -0.41
CA MET A 74 0.16 -37.45 -1.37
C MET A 74 1.58 -37.98 -1.56
N ALA A 75 1.68 -39.26 -1.94
CA ALA A 75 2.97 -39.90 -2.19
C ALA A 75 3.75 -39.20 -3.31
N ASN A 76 5.05 -38.93 -3.08
CA ASN A 76 5.95 -38.24 -4.01
C ASN A 76 5.61 -36.77 -4.29
N ALA A 77 4.78 -36.13 -3.47
CA ALA A 77 4.49 -34.71 -3.59
C ALA A 77 5.77 -33.85 -3.47
N ARG A 78 5.82 -32.78 -4.24
CA ARG A 78 6.91 -31.81 -4.30
C ARG A 78 6.42 -30.43 -3.86
N GLU A 79 7.37 -29.57 -3.53
CA GLU A 79 7.09 -28.15 -3.26
C GLU A 79 6.37 -27.55 -4.46
N GLY A 80 5.26 -26.85 -4.19
CA GLY A 80 4.41 -26.25 -5.22
C GLY A 80 3.30 -27.15 -5.75
N ASP A 81 3.26 -28.44 -5.41
CA ASP A 81 2.14 -29.33 -5.80
C ASP A 81 0.83 -28.97 -5.05
N GLY A 82 0.94 -28.35 -3.87
CA GLY A 82 -0.17 -27.90 -3.05
C GLY A 82 0.21 -27.70 -1.59
N PHE A 83 -0.69 -27.15 -0.80
CA PHE A 83 -0.47 -26.97 0.64
C PHE A 83 -1.31 -27.95 1.42
N PHE A 84 -0.71 -28.65 2.39
CA PHE A 84 -1.43 -29.54 3.28
C PHE A 84 -1.90 -28.78 4.52
N LEU A 85 -3.22 -28.66 4.68
CA LEU A 85 -3.85 -27.82 5.68
C LEU A 85 -4.64 -28.65 6.69
N LEU A 86 -4.67 -28.20 7.95
CA LEU A 86 -5.46 -28.79 9.03
C LEU A 86 -6.22 -27.69 9.77
N SER A 87 -7.48 -27.94 10.13
CA SER A 87 -8.23 -26.97 10.93
C SER A 87 -7.53 -26.73 12.28
N GLU A 88 -7.38 -25.46 12.66
CA GLU A 88 -6.73 -25.11 13.93
C GLU A 88 -7.60 -25.55 15.12
N ALA A 89 -8.89 -25.21 15.06
CA ALA A 89 -9.90 -25.64 16.02
C ALA A 89 -10.54 -26.97 15.62
N LEU A 90 -11.09 -27.66 16.62
CA LEU A 90 -11.98 -28.80 16.42
C LEU A 90 -13.36 -28.30 15.98
N LEU A 91 -13.94 -28.98 15.00
CA LEU A 91 -15.22 -28.67 14.39
C LEU A 91 -16.26 -29.75 14.73
N GLY A 92 -17.54 -29.40 14.59
CA GLY A 92 -18.62 -30.27 15.04
C GLY A 92 -19.86 -29.50 15.49
N THR A 93 -20.90 -30.25 15.85
CA THR A 93 -22.15 -29.71 16.40
C THR A 93 -22.67 -30.59 17.53
N GLY A 94 -22.87 -30.03 18.72
CA GLY A 94 -23.42 -30.76 19.87
C GLY A 94 -22.42 -30.91 21.02
N GLU A 95 -22.81 -31.68 22.03
CA GLU A 95 -21.92 -32.08 23.11
C GLU A 95 -20.75 -32.86 22.49
N TYR A 96 -19.52 -32.50 22.83
CA TYR A 96 -18.32 -33.24 22.40
C TYR A 96 -17.98 -33.20 20.89
N GLY A 97 -18.56 -32.27 20.13
CA GLY A 97 -18.33 -32.14 18.69
C GLY A 97 -19.29 -32.95 17.81
N GLY A 98 -20.04 -33.90 18.37
CA GLY A 98 -21.19 -34.48 17.66
C GLY A 98 -20.88 -35.34 16.43
N VAL A 99 -19.61 -35.73 16.20
CA VAL A 99 -19.23 -36.56 15.05
C VAL A 99 -19.03 -38.00 15.49
N GLU A 100 -19.86 -38.89 14.98
CA GLU A 100 -19.68 -40.34 15.12
C GLU A 100 -18.83 -40.85 13.94
N PHE A 101 -17.92 -41.77 14.18
CA PHE A 101 -17.12 -42.35 13.09
C PHE A 101 -17.97 -43.33 12.27
N ASP A 102 -18.68 -44.22 12.96
CA ASP A 102 -19.71 -45.11 12.41
C ASP A 102 -20.72 -45.45 13.51
N TYR A 103 -21.99 -45.54 13.17
CA TYR A 103 -23.06 -45.95 14.10
C TYR A 103 -23.90 -47.13 13.58
N THR A 104 -23.58 -47.65 12.40
CA THR A 104 -24.32 -48.76 11.81
C THR A 104 -23.87 -50.08 12.44
N THR A 105 -24.82 -50.95 12.78
CA THR A 105 -24.51 -52.27 13.36
C THR A 105 -24.52 -53.35 12.26
N PRO A 106 -23.49 -54.21 12.18
CA PRO A 106 -22.27 -54.24 13.00
C PRO A 106 -21.33 -53.05 12.69
N TYR A 107 -20.65 -52.54 13.72
CA TYR A 107 -19.74 -51.40 13.61
C TYR A 107 -18.47 -51.75 12.83
N PHE A 108 -18.05 -50.86 11.94
CA PHE A 108 -16.78 -50.97 11.21
C PHE A 108 -15.93 -49.72 11.37
N ASN A 109 -14.62 -49.89 11.26
CA ASN A 109 -13.64 -48.81 11.37
C ASN A 109 -13.06 -48.39 10.01
N ASP A 110 -13.69 -48.82 8.91
CA ASP A 110 -13.32 -48.42 7.56
C ASP A 110 -13.63 -46.93 7.36
N TRP A 111 -12.68 -46.16 6.82
CA TRP A 111 -12.93 -44.77 6.42
C TRP A 111 -13.99 -44.66 5.33
N LYS A 112 -13.91 -45.53 4.31
CA LYS A 112 -14.79 -45.46 3.14
C LYS A 112 -16.22 -45.85 3.51
N GLY A 113 -17.16 -44.95 3.23
CA GLY A 113 -18.57 -45.12 3.57
C GLY A 113 -18.88 -44.86 5.05
N SER A 114 -17.90 -44.37 5.83
CA SER A 114 -18.10 -43.99 7.23
C SER A 114 -18.87 -42.69 7.37
N ARG A 115 -19.40 -42.46 8.58
CA ARG A 115 -19.99 -41.16 8.94
C ARG A 115 -18.96 -40.06 9.07
N ALA A 116 -17.72 -40.40 9.43
CA ALA A 116 -16.60 -39.46 9.40
C ALA A 116 -16.31 -38.94 7.97
N GLN A 117 -16.37 -39.82 6.96
CA GLN A 117 -16.21 -39.43 5.56
C GLN A 117 -17.41 -38.60 5.07
N ASP A 118 -18.64 -39.01 5.41
CA ASP A 118 -19.86 -38.24 5.12
C ASP A 118 -19.76 -36.82 5.70
N TRP A 119 -19.29 -36.69 6.94
CA TRP A 119 -19.11 -35.39 7.59
C TRP A 119 -18.14 -34.50 6.81
N CYS A 120 -17.02 -35.04 6.34
CA CYS A 120 -16.05 -34.29 5.54
C CYS A 120 -16.63 -33.86 4.18
N ASN A 121 -17.40 -34.73 3.54
CA ASN A 121 -18.10 -34.41 2.29
C ASN A 121 -19.16 -33.32 2.50
N ASP A 122 -19.89 -33.38 3.61
CA ASP A 122 -20.87 -32.37 3.99
C ASP A 122 -20.22 -31.01 4.23
N PHE A 123 -19.13 -30.99 5.01
CA PHE A 123 -18.29 -29.80 5.22
C PHE A 123 -17.86 -29.21 3.88
N TYR A 124 -17.22 -30.00 3.00
CA TYR A 124 -16.78 -29.53 1.69
C TYR A 124 -17.91 -28.89 0.87
N SER A 125 -19.10 -29.49 0.89
CA SER A 125 -20.24 -29.02 0.08
C SER A 125 -20.97 -27.80 0.64
N ARG A 126 -21.01 -27.64 1.97
CA ARG A 126 -21.80 -26.60 2.67
C ARG A 126 -20.97 -25.46 3.22
N SER A 127 -19.74 -25.72 3.62
CA SER A 127 -18.85 -24.76 4.27
C SER A 127 -17.95 -24.01 3.30
N LEU A 128 -17.80 -24.51 2.08
CA LEU A 128 -16.98 -23.88 1.04
C LEU A 128 -17.88 -23.36 -0.10
N SER A 129 -17.59 -22.16 -0.58
CA SER A 129 -18.21 -21.63 -1.80
C SER A 129 -17.82 -22.46 -3.03
N ILE A 130 -18.57 -22.33 -4.14
CA ILE A 130 -18.25 -23.04 -5.39
C ILE A 130 -16.82 -22.74 -5.87
N THR A 131 -16.34 -21.51 -5.68
CA THR A 131 -14.98 -21.12 -6.07
C THR A 131 -13.93 -21.68 -5.10
N GLU A 132 -14.21 -21.70 -3.80
CA GLU A 132 -13.35 -22.34 -2.80
C GLU A 132 -13.25 -23.86 -3.04
N GLN A 133 -14.37 -24.51 -3.37
CA GLN A 133 -14.40 -25.94 -3.73
C GLN A 133 -13.45 -26.27 -4.89
N LYS A 134 -13.37 -25.40 -5.92
CA LYS A 134 -12.41 -25.54 -7.03
C LYS A 134 -10.94 -25.39 -6.60
N ALA A 135 -10.68 -24.75 -5.47
CA ALA A 135 -9.35 -24.60 -4.90
C ALA A 135 -8.92 -25.81 -4.05
N VAL A 136 -9.78 -26.78 -3.80
CA VAL A 136 -9.43 -27.99 -3.04
C VAL A 136 -9.05 -29.13 -3.99
N LEU A 137 -7.87 -29.72 -3.78
CA LEU A 137 -7.38 -30.88 -4.54
C LEU A 137 -8.11 -32.17 -4.14
N ALA A 138 -8.40 -33.00 -5.14
CA ALA A 138 -8.85 -34.36 -4.87
C ALA A 138 -7.63 -35.17 -4.43
N THR A 139 -7.76 -35.91 -3.34
CA THR A 139 -6.66 -36.62 -2.69
C THR A 139 -6.89 -38.12 -2.78
N SER A 140 -5.94 -38.84 -3.36
CA SER A 140 -5.95 -40.30 -3.40
C SER A 140 -4.66 -40.83 -2.77
N LYS A 141 -4.79 -41.69 -1.76
CA LYS A 141 -3.66 -42.14 -0.94
C LYS A 141 -3.95 -43.48 -0.28
N SER A 142 -2.92 -44.32 -0.16
CA SER A 142 -2.89 -45.47 0.75
C SER A 142 -2.13 -45.11 2.02
N ASP A 143 -2.58 -45.63 3.16
CA ASP A 143 -1.85 -45.54 4.42
C ASP A 143 -1.16 -46.89 4.71
N ALA A 144 0.12 -46.85 5.11
CA ALA A 144 0.87 -48.05 5.47
C ALA A 144 0.49 -48.53 6.89
N LEU A 145 0.95 -49.72 7.26
CA LEU A 145 0.85 -50.19 8.63
C LEU A 145 1.61 -49.22 9.54
N TYR A 146 0.92 -48.63 10.52
CA TYR A 146 1.53 -47.66 11.42
C TYR A 146 1.56 -48.19 12.86
N GLY A 147 2.79 -48.29 13.41
CA GLY A 147 3.06 -48.98 14.67
C GLY A 147 2.60 -50.44 14.64
N MET A 148 2.03 -50.91 15.75
CA MET A 148 1.38 -52.24 15.84
C MET A 148 -0.15 -52.17 15.88
N TYR A 149 -0.71 -50.96 15.90
CA TYR A 149 -2.12 -50.73 16.27
C TYR A 149 -3.02 -50.35 15.09
N TYR A 150 -2.50 -49.68 14.05
CA TYR A 150 -3.29 -49.18 12.93
C TYR A 150 -3.01 -49.98 11.67
N ALA A 151 -4.07 -50.46 11.02
CA ALA A 151 -3.94 -51.32 9.84
C ALA A 151 -3.50 -50.52 8.61
N ALA A 152 -2.78 -51.19 7.70
CA ALA A 152 -2.57 -50.65 6.36
C ALA A 152 -3.91 -50.61 5.61
N SER A 153 -4.12 -49.60 4.79
CA SER A 153 -5.34 -49.44 4.00
C SER A 153 -5.02 -48.87 2.63
N ASP A 154 -5.23 -49.70 1.62
CA ASP A 154 -4.98 -49.32 0.23
C ASP A 154 -6.07 -48.40 -0.30
N ASN A 155 -5.64 -47.32 -0.96
CA ASN A 155 -6.51 -46.31 -1.54
C ASN A 155 -7.54 -45.81 -0.52
N ILE A 156 -7.15 -45.65 0.75
CA ILE A 156 -8.06 -45.26 1.82
C ILE A 156 -8.73 -43.92 1.52
N LEU A 157 -7.95 -42.94 1.04
CA LEU A 157 -8.49 -41.75 0.37
C LEU A 157 -8.56 -42.03 -1.12
N ASP A 158 -9.69 -41.69 -1.75
CA ASP A 158 -10.03 -42.06 -3.11
C ASP A 158 -10.74 -40.90 -3.83
N GLY A 159 -9.99 -39.81 -4.01
CA GLY A 159 -10.52 -38.57 -4.58
C GLY A 159 -11.21 -37.68 -3.55
N ASP A 160 -11.08 -38.00 -2.26
CA ASP A 160 -11.58 -37.20 -1.15
C ASP A 160 -11.04 -35.76 -1.21
N LYS A 161 -11.91 -34.79 -0.94
CA LYS A 161 -11.56 -33.36 -0.95
C LYS A 161 -11.17 -32.87 0.43
N VAL A 162 -11.90 -33.31 1.44
CA VAL A 162 -11.66 -33.03 2.86
C VAL A 162 -11.62 -34.37 3.56
N PHE A 163 -10.72 -34.55 4.52
CA PHE A 163 -10.50 -35.84 5.19
C PHE A 163 -9.92 -35.63 6.60
N PHE A 164 -9.95 -36.67 7.44
CA PHE A 164 -9.21 -36.67 8.71
C PHE A 164 -7.79 -37.18 8.51
N LEU A 165 -6.86 -36.69 9.35
CA LEU A 165 -5.47 -37.18 9.36
C LEU A 165 -5.41 -38.69 9.64
N SER A 166 -4.37 -39.35 9.16
CA SER A 166 -4.01 -40.69 9.64
C SER A 166 -3.27 -40.59 10.97
N ALA A 167 -3.15 -41.71 11.68
CA ALA A 167 -2.30 -41.81 12.87
C ALA A 167 -0.83 -41.48 12.57
N GLU A 168 -0.32 -41.91 11.40
CA GLU A 168 1.03 -41.55 10.95
C GLU A 168 1.18 -40.03 10.77
N GLU A 169 0.21 -39.39 10.10
CA GLU A 169 0.24 -37.93 9.89
C GLU A 169 0.09 -37.14 11.19
N ALA A 170 -0.75 -37.63 12.12
CA ALA A 170 -0.95 -37.01 13.42
C ALA A 170 0.28 -37.11 14.34
N GLU A 171 1.17 -38.10 14.14
CA GLU A 171 2.43 -38.23 14.89
C GLU A 171 3.65 -37.79 14.07
N ASN A 172 3.46 -37.16 12.92
CA ASN A 172 4.56 -36.72 12.08
C ASN A 172 5.15 -35.40 12.58
N ALA A 173 6.36 -35.47 13.15
CA ALA A 173 7.10 -34.30 13.62
C ALA A 173 7.42 -33.28 12.51
N ALA A 174 7.45 -33.67 11.23
CA ALA A 174 7.64 -32.75 10.11
C ALA A 174 6.43 -31.82 9.90
N TYR A 175 5.24 -32.22 10.38
CA TYR A 175 4.05 -31.38 10.44
C TYR A 175 3.91 -30.66 11.78
N GLY A 176 4.98 -30.67 12.58
CA GLY A 176 5.10 -30.04 13.88
C GLY A 176 4.38 -30.74 15.04
N PHE A 177 3.93 -31.98 14.83
CA PHE A 177 3.45 -32.87 15.91
C PHE A 177 4.61 -33.55 16.65
N THR A 178 5.49 -32.72 17.23
CA THR A 178 6.74 -33.17 17.87
C THR A 178 6.54 -33.94 19.18
N ASP A 179 5.43 -33.68 19.87
CA ASP A 179 5.01 -34.37 21.09
C ASP A 179 3.48 -34.40 21.24
N ASP A 180 3.00 -34.97 22.35
CA ASP A 180 1.56 -35.03 22.65
C ASP A 180 0.94 -33.63 22.74
N ASN A 181 1.61 -32.66 23.37
CA ASN A 181 1.07 -31.31 23.54
C ASN A 181 0.83 -30.62 22.18
N ALA A 182 1.70 -30.86 21.20
CA ALA A 182 1.56 -30.29 19.86
C ALA A 182 0.31 -30.77 19.09
N ARG A 183 -0.27 -31.92 19.48
CA ARG A 183 -1.48 -32.50 18.88
C ARG A 183 -2.79 -32.02 19.51
N ILE A 184 -2.74 -31.44 20.70
CA ILE A 184 -3.91 -30.94 21.42
C ILE A 184 -4.63 -29.88 20.59
N ALA A 185 -5.96 -29.97 20.54
CA ALA A 185 -6.80 -28.98 19.88
C ALA A 185 -8.11 -28.78 20.66
N ASN A 186 -8.66 -27.58 20.55
CA ASN A 186 -9.81 -27.17 21.34
C ASN A 186 -11.11 -27.28 20.54
N TYR A 187 -12.15 -27.79 21.19
CA TYR A 187 -13.55 -27.62 20.79
C TYR A 187 -14.16 -26.57 21.72
N GLY A 188 -14.46 -25.38 21.18
CA GLY A 188 -14.70 -24.20 22.01
C GLY A 188 -13.45 -23.83 22.81
N ASP A 189 -13.58 -23.65 24.12
CA ASP A 189 -12.48 -23.21 25.00
C ASP A 189 -11.72 -24.36 25.67
N SER A 190 -11.95 -25.62 25.28
CA SER A 190 -11.38 -26.79 25.97
C SER A 190 -10.81 -27.81 25.01
N ALA A 191 -9.67 -28.39 25.39
CA ALA A 191 -9.07 -29.52 24.69
C ALA A 191 -10.06 -30.68 24.63
N TYR A 192 -10.18 -31.31 23.46
CA TYR A 192 -11.12 -32.42 23.28
C TYR A 192 -10.59 -33.50 22.33
N VAL A 193 -11.25 -34.66 22.34
CA VAL A 193 -10.93 -35.80 21.50
C VAL A 193 -11.33 -35.52 20.05
N TRP A 194 -10.49 -35.91 19.09
CA TRP A 194 -10.79 -35.79 17.66
C TRP A 194 -10.40 -37.02 16.85
N TRP A 195 -11.19 -37.29 15.81
CA TRP A 195 -11.07 -38.50 14.98
C TRP A 195 -9.89 -38.48 14.00
N LEU A 196 -9.31 -39.66 13.79
CA LEU A 196 -8.36 -39.98 12.73
C LEU A 196 -8.99 -41.00 11.78
N ARG A 197 -8.61 -40.98 10.49
CA ARG A 197 -9.13 -41.93 9.49
C ARG A 197 -8.58 -43.36 9.64
N SER A 198 -7.65 -43.59 10.58
CA SER A 198 -6.89 -44.85 10.66
C SER A 198 -7.67 -45.98 11.36
N PRO A 199 -7.94 -47.12 10.68
CA PRO A 199 -8.60 -48.27 11.29
C PRO A 199 -7.68 -48.99 12.29
N ARG A 200 -8.22 -49.40 13.45
CA ARG A 200 -7.49 -50.19 14.43
C ARG A 200 -7.42 -51.66 14.01
N LYS A 201 -6.21 -52.19 13.89
CA LYS A 201 -5.92 -53.52 13.33
C LYS A 201 -6.52 -54.68 14.12
N MET A 202 -6.47 -54.61 15.45
CA MET A 202 -6.91 -55.71 16.34
C MET A 202 -8.35 -55.55 16.83
N ASN A 203 -8.99 -54.41 16.53
CA ASN A 203 -10.31 -54.02 17.04
C ASN A 203 -11.10 -53.40 15.87
N PRO A 204 -11.85 -54.22 15.11
CA PRO A 204 -12.56 -53.76 13.91
C PRO A 204 -13.69 -52.74 14.19
N ASP A 205 -14.06 -52.57 15.46
CA ASP A 205 -15.04 -51.61 15.96
C ASP A 205 -14.38 -50.35 16.56
N SER A 206 -13.08 -50.13 16.34
CA SER A 206 -12.35 -48.97 16.84
C SER A 206 -11.56 -48.25 15.76
N ALA A 207 -11.58 -46.92 15.76
CA ALA A 207 -10.77 -46.07 14.89
C ALA A 207 -9.79 -45.23 15.71
N GLY A 208 -8.78 -44.65 15.05
CA GLY A 208 -7.82 -43.77 15.70
C GLY A 208 -8.45 -42.46 16.18
N THR A 209 -7.98 -41.97 17.32
CA THR A 209 -8.28 -40.64 17.84
C THR A 209 -7.01 -40.01 18.41
N VAL A 210 -7.05 -38.70 18.58
CA VAL A 210 -6.15 -37.98 19.48
C VAL A 210 -6.99 -37.53 20.68
N ASN A 211 -6.58 -37.91 21.89
CA ASN A 211 -7.33 -37.57 23.10
C ASN A 211 -7.02 -36.15 23.62
N GLU A 212 -7.64 -35.72 24.72
CA GLU A 212 -7.47 -34.34 25.24
C GLU A 212 -6.06 -34.06 25.79
N LYS A 213 -5.26 -35.11 25.96
CA LYS A 213 -3.84 -35.03 26.34
C LYS A 213 -2.91 -35.09 25.13
N GLY A 214 -3.46 -35.22 23.93
CA GLY A 214 -2.70 -35.29 22.69
C GLY A 214 -2.17 -36.68 22.32
N ALA A 215 -2.47 -37.72 23.10
CA ALA A 215 -2.02 -39.07 22.79
C ALA A 215 -2.84 -39.69 21.66
N VAL A 216 -2.17 -40.33 20.71
CA VAL A 216 -2.83 -41.09 19.64
C VAL A 216 -3.26 -42.45 20.16
N ILE A 217 -4.57 -42.66 20.25
CA ILE A 217 -5.18 -43.87 20.80
C ILE A 217 -6.27 -44.43 19.86
N GLY A 218 -6.90 -45.52 20.25
CA GLY A 218 -8.03 -46.07 19.52
C GLY A 218 -9.28 -46.06 20.38
N GLU A 219 -10.38 -45.58 19.81
CA GLU A 219 -11.68 -45.46 20.46
C GLU A 219 -12.77 -46.14 19.66
N TRP A 220 -13.84 -46.54 20.35
CA TRP A 220 -14.99 -47.21 19.77
C TRP A 220 -15.71 -46.27 18.78
N VAL A 221 -15.95 -46.73 17.55
CA VAL A 221 -16.42 -45.88 16.44
C VAL A 221 -17.81 -45.26 16.66
N GLY A 222 -18.62 -45.85 17.54
CA GLY A 222 -19.92 -45.33 17.96
C GLY A 222 -19.85 -44.25 19.04
N GLN A 223 -18.66 -43.87 19.51
CA GLN A 223 -18.50 -42.67 20.35
C GLN A 223 -18.73 -41.41 19.53
N THR A 224 -19.06 -40.32 20.22
CA THR A 224 -19.17 -38.99 19.64
C THR A 224 -17.93 -38.20 20.01
N ASN A 225 -17.13 -37.82 19.01
CA ASN A 225 -15.94 -36.96 19.17
C ASN A 225 -16.02 -35.78 18.19
N ALA A 226 -15.04 -34.88 18.24
CA ALA A 226 -14.99 -33.76 17.32
C ALA A 226 -14.29 -34.12 16.00
N ALA A 227 -14.59 -33.36 14.95
CA ALA A 227 -13.88 -33.42 13.68
C ALA A 227 -12.67 -32.48 13.69
N ARG A 228 -11.59 -32.88 13.03
CA ARG A 228 -10.47 -32.00 12.71
C ARG A 228 -10.11 -32.18 11.24
N PRO A 229 -10.87 -31.55 10.31
CA PRO A 229 -10.65 -31.76 8.89
C PRO A 229 -9.30 -31.25 8.42
N ALA A 230 -8.80 -31.90 7.40
CA ALA A 230 -7.64 -31.54 6.61
C ALA A 230 -7.99 -31.54 5.12
N PHE A 231 -7.26 -30.77 4.33
CA PHE A 231 -7.33 -30.82 2.87
C PHE A 231 -6.04 -30.33 2.20
N ASN A 232 -5.94 -30.55 0.90
CA ASN A 232 -4.84 -30.05 0.07
C ASN A 232 -5.31 -28.84 -0.77
N LEU A 233 -4.74 -27.65 -0.55
CA LEU A 233 -5.05 -26.44 -1.32
C LEU A 233 -4.28 -26.44 -2.66
N LYS A 234 -4.98 -26.10 -3.75
CA LYS A 234 -4.44 -25.94 -5.09
C LYS A 234 -3.84 -24.54 -5.28
N PRO A 235 -2.50 -24.40 -5.45
CA PRO A 235 -1.85 -23.08 -5.51
C PRO A 235 -2.29 -22.26 -6.72
N ASP A 236 -2.47 -22.88 -7.89
CA ASP A 236 -2.89 -22.20 -9.13
C ASP A 236 -4.27 -21.53 -9.06
N SER A 237 -5.08 -21.88 -8.05
CA SER A 237 -6.37 -21.23 -7.83
C SER A 237 -6.24 -19.90 -7.07
N VAL A 238 -5.08 -19.61 -6.48
CA VAL A 238 -4.80 -18.41 -5.69
C VAL A 238 -4.10 -17.36 -6.57
N LEU A 239 -4.72 -16.20 -6.74
CA LEU A 239 -4.14 -15.09 -7.49
C LEU A 239 -3.17 -14.26 -6.65
N LEU A 240 -3.52 -14.06 -5.38
CA LEU A 240 -2.68 -13.41 -4.39
C LEU A 240 -3.10 -13.84 -2.97
N VAL A 241 -2.18 -13.65 -2.04
CA VAL A 241 -2.40 -13.71 -0.61
C VAL A 241 -2.28 -12.31 -0.01
N SER A 242 -3.04 -12.04 1.04
CA SER A 242 -2.90 -10.81 1.83
C SER A 242 -3.00 -11.13 3.31
N ALA A 243 -2.36 -10.31 4.15
CA ALA A 243 -2.53 -10.37 5.60
C ALA A 243 -4.03 -10.41 5.94
N ALA A 244 -4.41 -11.31 6.85
CA ALA A 244 -5.81 -11.59 7.14
C ALA A 244 -6.57 -10.37 7.67
N VAL A 245 -5.87 -9.44 8.32
CA VAL A 245 -6.40 -8.17 8.83
C VAL A 245 -5.67 -7.01 8.18
N GLY A 246 -6.41 -6.08 7.57
CA GLY A 246 -5.89 -4.79 7.12
C GLY A 246 -4.87 -4.83 5.97
N GLY A 247 -4.52 -6.02 5.45
CA GLY A 247 -3.48 -6.17 4.40
C GLY A 247 -3.78 -5.41 3.10
N LYS A 248 -5.07 -5.20 2.80
CA LYS A 248 -5.56 -4.47 1.62
C LYS A 248 -5.94 -3.01 1.88
N GLY A 249 -5.63 -2.47 3.07
CA GLY A 249 -5.85 -1.07 3.41
C GLY A 249 -7.33 -0.66 3.53
N THR A 250 -7.56 0.51 4.12
CA THR A 250 -8.90 1.05 4.39
C THR A 250 -9.37 2.09 3.36
N ALA A 251 -8.45 2.69 2.60
CA ALA A 251 -8.77 3.74 1.63
C ALA A 251 -9.02 3.18 0.21
N ASP A 252 -9.71 3.97 -0.61
CA ASP A 252 -9.79 3.78 -2.07
C ASP A 252 -8.62 4.52 -2.73
N GLY A 253 -8.02 3.94 -3.77
CA GLY A 253 -6.80 4.42 -4.43
C GLY A 253 -5.58 3.53 -4.21
N MET A 254 -4.47 3.89 -4.88
CA MET A 254 -3.21 3.15 -4.81
C MET A 254 -2.44 3.49 -3.53
N PHE A 255 -2.04 2.47 -2.77
CA PHE A 255 -1.15 2.61 -1.62
C PHE A 255 0.03 1.65 -1.69
N LYS A 256 1.11 2.02 -0.99
CA LYS A 256 2.31 1.20 -0.90
C LYS A 256 2.06 0.01 0.01
N ILE A 257 2.28 -1.20 -0.49
CA ILE A 257 2.07 -2.42 0.30
C ILE A 257 3.06 -2.40 1.47
N PRO A 258 2.60 -2.44 2.73
CA PRO A 258 3.49 -2.43 3.88
C PRO A 258 4.18 -3.78 4.05
N GLU A 259 5.27 -3.75 4.81
CA GLU A 259 5.87 -4.96 5.36
C GLU A 259 4.90 -5.64 6.33
N TYR A 260 4.99 -6.96 6.41
CA TYR A 260 4.16 -7.82 7.23
C TYR A 260 5.01 -8.91 7.88
N SER A 261 4.88 -9.01 9.19
CA SER A 261 5.60 -9.98 10.01
C SER A 261 4.67 -10.93 10.75
N GLY A 262 3.38 -10.93 10.39
CA GLY A 262 2.41 -11.88 10.94
C GLY A 262 2.37 -13.18 10.14
N ASP A 263 1.56 -14.10 10.62
CA ASP A 263 1.46 -15.49 10.15
C ASP A 263 0.05 -15.83 9.64
N GLU A 264 -0.90 -14.87 9.64
CA GLU A 264 -2.28 -15.12 9.25
C GLU A 264 -2.60 -14.49 7.89
N TRP A 265 -3.01 -15.34 6.96
CA TRP A 265 -3.29 -14.99 5.57
C TRP A 265 -4.75 -15.20 5.21
N LYS A 266 -5.26 -14.39 4.30
CA LYS A 266 -6.50 -14.65 3.55
C LYS A 266 -6.20 -14.72 2.06
N LEU A 267 -7.04 -15.45 1.33
CA LEU A 267 -6.82 -15.73 -0.08
C LEU A 267 -7.65 -14.82 -0.98
N THR A 268 -7.11 -14.49 -2.15
CA THR A 268 -7.90 -14.03 -3.30
C THR A 268 -7.88 -15.10 -4.36
N LEU A 269 -9.02 -15.75 -4.59
CA LEU A 269 -9.13 -16.86 -5.52
C LEU A 269 -9.52 -16.40 -6.92
N LEU A 270 -9.05 -17.15 -7.91
CA LEU A 270 -9.51 -17.01 -9.28
C LEU A 270 -10.97 -17.45 -9.39
N ASP A 271 -11.83 -16.50 -9.71
CA ASP A 271 -13.19 -16.77 -10.18
C ASP A 271 -13.23 -16.70 -11.71
N ASP A 272 -13.17 -17.89 -12.31
CA ASP A 272 -13.17 -18.11 -13.76
C ASP A 272 -14.46 -17.67 -14.47
N THR A 273 -15.52 -17.36 -13.72
CA THR A 273 -16.77 -16.85 -14.27
C THR A 273 -16.76 -15.33 -14.48
N ARG A 274 -15.68 -14.63 -14.09
CA ARG A 274 -15.48 -13.20 -14.35
C ARG A 274 -14.84 -12.98 -15.71
N THR A 275 -15.47 -12.12 -16.53
CA THR A 275 -15.07 -11.87 -17.92
C THR A 275 -14.31 -10.55 -18.12
N PHE A 276 -13.90 -9.88 -17.04
CA PHE A 276 -13.23 -8.57 -17.08
C PHE A 276 -12.02 -8.52 -18.01
N ARG A 277 -11.90 -7.45 -18.79
CA ARG A 277 -10.79 -7.19 -19.74
C ARG A 277 -10.40 -5.72 -19.74
N VAL A 278 -9.12 -5.47 -19.97
CA VAL A 278 -8.54 -4.14 -20.29
C VAL A 278 -8.07 -4.17 -21.74
N THR A 279 -8.23 -3.07 -22.47
CA THR A 279 -7.86 -3.01 -23.89
C THR A 279 -6.39 -2.65 -24.13
N GLU A 280 -5.82 -1.85 -23.25
CA GLU A 280 -4.46 -1.34 -23.32
C GLU A 280 -3.45 -2.45 -23.00
N THR A 281 -2.35 -2.45 -23.72
CA THR A 281 -1.20 -3.32 -23.47
C THR A 281 -0.02 -2.58 -22.85
N THR A 282 -0.03 -1.24 -22.94
CA THR A 282 0.98 -0.34 -22.39
C THR A 282 0.32 0.89 -21.76
N ALA A 283 0.93 1.44 -20.73
CA ALA A 283 0.56 2.70 -20.08
C ALA A 283 1.82 3.43 -19.63
N ALA A 284 1.77 4.76 -19.58
CA ALA A 284 2.87 5.58 -19.10
C ALA A 284 2.35 6.74 -18.25
N GLY A 285 3.18 7.20 -17.32
CA GLY A 285 2.91 8.39 -16.52
C GLY A 285 4.09 8.77 -15.64
N LYS A 286 4.14 10.03 -15.22
CA LYS A 286 5.08 10.50 -14.19
C LYS A 286 4.59 10.08 -12.80
N PRO A 287 5.47 10.00 -11.79
CA PRO A 287 5.04 9.86 -10.39
C PRO A 287 4.03 10.96 -10.03
N GLY A 288 2.86 10.59 -9.53
CA GLY A 288 1.76 11.54 -9.31
C GLY A 288 0.91 11.89 -10.52
N GLY A 289 1.23 11.36 -11.70
CA GLY A 289 0.44 11.54 -12.91
C GLY A 289 -0.73 10.54 -12.97
N THR A 290 -1.73 10.90 -13.77
CA THR A 290 -2.90 10.05 -14.01
C THR A 290 -2.61 9.01 -15.09
N VAL A 291 -2.96 7.75 -14.82
CA VAL A 291 -3.04 6.67 -15.79
C VAL A 291 -4.51 6.34 -16.03
N THR A 292 -4.89 6.24 -17.31
CA THR A 292 -6.25 5.97 -17.76
C THR A 292 -6.29 4.74 -18.65
N LEU A 293 -7.22 3.81 -18.38
CA LEU A 293 -7.36 2.54 -19.12
C LEU A 293 -8.83 2.29 -19.45
N ASN A 294 -9.11 1.77 -20.64
CA ASN A 294 -10.44 1.33 -21.01
C ASN A 294 -10.66 -0.14 -20.64
N PHE A 295 -11.87 -0.46 -20.17
CA PHE A 295 -12.21 -1.80 -19.71
C PHE A 295 -13.59 -2.26 -20.17
N SER A 296 -13.82 -3.56 -20.07
CA SER A 296 -15.12 -4.19 -20.31
C SER A 296 -15.36 -5.37 -19.36
N GLY A 297 -16.64 -5.73 -19.21
CA GLY A 297 -17.07 -6.86 -18.36
C GLY A 297 -16.79 -6.71 -16.87
N PRO A 298 -16.91 -5.52 -16.24
CA PRO A 298 -16.83 -5.45 -14.79
C PRO A 298 -18.00 -6.19 -14.16
N ARG A 299 -17.80 -6.75 -12.98
CA ARG A 299 -18.92 -7.07 -12.09
C ARG A 299 -19.26 -5.85 -11.25
N THR A 300 -20.54 -5.70 -10.93
CA THR A 300 -21.07 -4.58 -10.16
C THR A 300 -21.78 -5.12 -8.92
N GLY A 301 -21.67 -4.43 -7.80
CA GLY A 301 -22.26 -4.86 -6.53
C GLY A 301 -21.63 -4.13 -5.35
N GLN A 302 -22.14 -4.40 -4.15
CA GLN A 302 -21.70 -3.70 -2.94
C GLN A 302 -20.20 -3.87 -2.66
N ASN A 303 -19.68 -5.07 -2.91
CA ASN A 303 -18.31 -5.49 -2.66
C ASN A 303 -17.49 -5.64 -3.95
N GLU A 304 -17.99 -5.17 -5.09
CA GLU A 304 -17.32 -5.32 -6.38
C GLU A 304 -16.50 -4.07 -6.72
N TYR A 305 -15.23 -4.28 -7.07
CA TYR A 305 -14.27 -3.25 -7.41
C TYR A 305 -13.51 -3.62 -8.69
N ILE A 306 -12.95 -2.61 -9.33
CA ILE A 306 -11.78 -2.79 -10.20
C ILE A 306 -10.57 -2.39 -9.37
N SER A 307 -9.63 -3.32 -9.24
CA SER A 307 -8.43 -3.17 -8.43
C SER A 307 -7.19 -3.26 -9.32
N ALA A 308 -6.08 -2.71 -8.83
CA ALA A 308 -4.81 -2.74 -9.52
C ALA A 308 -3.66 -3.10 -8.58
N ILE A 309 -2.64 -3.75 -9.13
CA ILE A 309 -1.35 -4.01 -8.48
C ILE A 309 -0.25 -3.51 -9.40
N ILE A 310 0.69 -2.75 -8.84
CA ILE A 310 1.97 -2.47 -9.51
C ILE A 310 2.97 -3.52 -9.03
N GLU A 311 3.51 -4.31 -9.95
CA GLU A 311 4.57 -5.29 -9.73
C GLU A 311 5.90 -4.70 -10.22
N GLY A 312 6.87 -4.58 -9.31
CA GLY A 312 8.27 -4.24 -9.60
C GLY A 312 9.17 -5.49 -9.63
N GLU A 313 10.49 -5.29 -9.62
CA GLU A 313 11.46 -6.41 -9.68
C GLU A 313 11.33 -7.40 -8.51
N SER A 314 10.96 -6.91 -7.33
CA SER A 314 10.79 -7.73 -6.11
C SER A 314 9.32 -8.11 -5.86
N GLY A 315 8.50 -8.22 -6.91
CA GLY A 315 7.08 -8.57 -6.82
C GLY A 315 6.16 -7.36 -6.60
N ALA A 316 4.98 -7.60 -6.03
CA ALA A 316 3.98 -6.56 -5.79
C ALA A 316 4.54 -5.45 -4.87
N THR A 317 4.38 -4.18 -5.26
CA THR A 317 4.86 -3.00 -4.51
C THR A 317 3.73 -2.08 -4.08
N TYR A 318 2.70 -1.96 -4.90
CA TYR A 318 1.50 -1.16 -4.60
C TYR A 318 0.25 -1.95 -4.94
N TYR A 319 -0.81 -1.72 -4.18
CA TYR A 319 -2.15 -2.25 -4.44
C TYR A 319 -3.15 -1.12 -4.24
N GLY A 320 -4.27 -1.18 -4.97
CA GLY A 320 -5.36 -0.25 -4.78
C GLY A 320 -6.67 -0.78 -5.30
N ARG A 321 -7.74 -0.54 -4.52
CA ARG A 321 -9.10 -0.56 -5.03
C ARG A 321 -9.31 0.75 -5.76
N ILE A 322 -9.34 0.70 -7.09
CA ILE A 322 -9.30 1.91 -7.93
C ILE A 322 -10.69 2.52 -8.05
N MET A 323 -11.70 1.69 -8.31
CA MET A 323 -13.07 2.15 -8.49
C MET A 323 -14.09 1.07 -8.16
N LYS A 324 -15.28 1.50 -7.73
CA LYS A 324 -16.49 0.68 -7.75
C LYS A 324 -17.19 0.87 -9.09
N PRO A 325 -17.20 -0.13 -9.99
CA PRO A 325 -17.77 0.03 -11.32
C PRO A 325 -19.30 -0.02 -11.31
N THR A 326 -19.91 0.74 -12.22
CA THR A 326 -21.30 0.63 -12.65
C THR A 326 -21.38 -0.02 -14.04
N ALA A 327 -22.59 -0.42 -14.46
CA ALA A 327 -22.79 -1.03 -15.77
C ALA A 327 -22.52 -0.06 -16.95
N ALA A 328 -22.53 1.25 -16.70
CA ALA A 328 -22.27 2.27 -17.71
C ALA A 328 -20.77 2.54 -17.92
N ASP A 329 -19.93 2.28 -16.92
CA ASP A 329 -18.51 2.65 -16.95
C ASP A 329 -17.73 1.85 -17.98
N ARG A 330 -16.82 2.54 -18.68
CA ARG A 330 -15.97 1.96 -19.72
C ARG A 330 -14.49 2.29 -19.55
N GLN A 331 -14.16 3.13 -18.58
CA GLN A 331 -12.83 3.65 -18.38
C GLN A 331 -12.56 3.80 -16.88
N LEU A 332 -11.33 3.49 -16.47
CA LEU A 332 -10.82 3.72 -15.12
C LEU A 332 -9.64 4.67 -15.21
N SER A 333 -9.51 5.54 -14.21
CA SER A 333 -8.37 6.44 -14.07
C SER A 333 -7.86 6.39 -12.63
N PHE A 334 -6.54 6.42 -12.44
CA PHE A 334 -5.92 6.48 -11.13
C PHE A 334 -4.59 7.22 -11.18
N THR A 335 -4.20 7.80 -10.04
CA THR A 335 -2.93 8.51 -9.89
C THR A 335 -1.82 7.51 -9.54
N LEU A 336 -0.68 7.60 -10.22
CA LEU A 336 0.52 6.84 -9.88
C LEU A 336 1.07 7.32 -8.52
N PRO A 337 1.52 6.41 -7.63
CA PRO A 337 2.15 6.81 -6.38
C PRO A 337 3.32 7.77 -6.61
N HIS A 338 3.42 8.82 -5.81
CA HIS A 338 4.47 9.83 -5.97
C HIS A 338 5.86 9.32 -5.61
N ASP A 339 5.95 8.31 -4.73
CA ASP A 339 7.20 7.67 -4.33
C ASP A 339 7.58 6.49 -5.25
N LEU A 340 6.80 6.25 -6.31
CA LEU A 340 7.13 5.23 -7.31
C LEU A 340 8.29 5.74 -8.17
N ALA A 341 9.44 5.08 -8.07
CA ALA A 341 10.62 5.43 -8.85
C ALA A 341 10.36 5.26 -10.36
N SER A 342 11.07 6.03 -11.17
CA SER A 342 11.09 5.85 -12.63
C SER A 342 11.54 4.43 -13.00
N GLY A 343 11.00 3.90 -14.10
CA GLY A 343 11.33 2.56 -14.55
C GLY A 343 10.17 1.83 -15.22
N ASN A 344 10.38 0.55 -15.48
CA ASN A 344 9.37 -0.32 -16.08
C ASN A 344 8.81 -1.28 -15.05
N TYR A 345 7.49 -1.36 -15.02
CA TYR A 345 6.70 -2.16 -14.09
C TYR A 345 5.65 -2.95 -14.87
N LYS A 346 5.00 -3.89 -14.19
CA LYS A 346 3.75 -4.46 -14.68
C LYS A 346 2.60 -3.91 -13.84
N LEU A 347 1.53 -3.54 -14.51
CA LEU A 347 0.28 -3.14 -13.89
C LEU A 347 -0.73 -4.27 -14.11
N HIS A 348 -1.08 -4.98 -13.04
CA HIS A 348 -2.12 -5.99 -13.06
C HIS A 348 -3.44 -5.35 -12.67
N VAL A 349 -4.40 -5.33 -13.59
CA VAL A 349 -5.75 -4.79 -13.37
C VAL A 349 -6.77 -5.93 -13.41
N PHE A 350 -7.71 -5.93 -12.47
CA PHE A 350 -8.68 -7.02 -12.34
C PHE A 350 -9.98 -6.56 -11.68
N SER A 351 -11.06 -7.29 -11.94
CA SER A 351 -12.32 -7.13 -11.22
C SER A 351 -12.30 -8.05 -10.00
N GLU A 352 -12.56 -7.48 -8.84
CA GLU A 352 -12.43 -8.12 -7.53
C GLU A 352 -13.70 -7.97 -6.71
N GLN A 353 -14.12 -9.05 -6.06
CA GLN A 353 -15.01 -9.00 -4.92
C GLN A 353 -14.18 -9.01 -3.64
N TYR A 354 -14.21 -7.88 -2.93
CA TYR A 354 -13.54 -7.70 -1.65
C TYR A 354 -14.49 -7.96 -0.49
N ASN A 355 -14.23 -9.02 0.28
CA ASN A 355 -15.10 -9.53 1.34
C ASN A 355 -14.65 -9.14 2.75
N GLY A 356 -13.57 -8.38 2.88
CA GLY A 356 -13.08 -7.89 4.17
C GLY A 356 -12.11 -8.85 4.85
N ASP A 357 -11.81 -8.56 6.11
CA ASP A 357 -10.83 -9.31 6.90
C ASP A 357 -11.26 -10.77 7.09
N TYR A 358 -10.29 -11.67 7.10
CA TYR A 358 -10.45 -13.14 7.21
C TYR A 358 -11.23 -13.80 6.07
N GLN A 359 -12.00 -13.06 5.27
CA GLN A 359 -12.84 -13.64 4.23
C GLN A 359 -12.09 -13.79 2.90
N THR A 360 -12.33 -14.91 2.23
CA THR A 360 -11.84 -15.19 0.87
C THR A 360 -12.38 -14.15 -0.10
N ASP A 361 -11.49 -13.51 -0.86
CA ASP A 361 -11.84 -12.62 -1.97
C ASP A 361 -11.90 -13.41 -3.28
N TYR A 362 -12.63 -12.89 -4.27
CA TYR A 362 -12.77 -13.53 -5.58
C TYR A 362 -12.48 -12.56 -6.72
N ALA A 363 -11.56 -12.89 -7.61
CA ALA A 363 -11.13 -11.99 -8.66
C ALA A 363 -11.03 -12.64 -10.04
N SER A 364 -11.16 -11.82 -11.08
CA SER A 364 -10.85 -12.23 -12.45
C SER A 364 -9.36 -12.52 -12.60
N ARG A 365 -8.97 -13.21 -13.67
CA ARG A 365 -7.56 -13.24 -14.09
C ARG A 365 -7.03 -11.82 -14.26
N PHE A 366 -5.78 -11.60 -13.84
CA PHE A 366 -5.09 -10.33 -14.04
C PHE A 366 -5.00 -9.98 -15.53
N GLN A 367 -5.37 -8.74 -15.86
CA GLN A 367 -5.06 -8.11 -17.14
C GLN A 367 -3.76 -7.33 -16.93
N THR A 368 -2.68 -7.78 -17.57
CA THR A 368 -1.35 -7.19 -17.34
C THR A 368 -1.04 -6.18 -18.42
N VAL A 369 -0.81 -4.94 -18.01
CA VAL A 369 -0.40 -3.81 -18.84
C VAL A 369 1.05 -3.49 -18.51
N ALA A 370 1.90 -3.29 -19.51
CA ALA A 370 3.26 -2.80 -19.25
C ALA A 370 3.20 -1.32 -18.84
N LEU A 371 3.72 -0.98 -17.67
CA LEU A 371 3.70 0.38 -17.13
C LEU A 371 5.10 0.98 -17.17
N THR A 372 5.26 2.10 -17.87
CA THR A 372 6.49 2.90 -17.83
C THR A 372 6.26 4.11 -16.93
N VAL A 373 6.99 4.17 -15.82
CA VAL A 373 7.02 5.34 -14.94
C VAL A 373 8.15 6.24 -15.41
N GLU A 374 7.79 7.44 -15.86
CA GLU A 374 8.74 8.43 -16.35
C GLU A 374 9.56 9.04 -15.21
N GLU A 375 10.67 9.71 -15.54
CA GLU A 375 11.43 10.50 -14.57
C GLU A 375 10.55 11.59 -13.93
N ALA A 376 10.77 11.83 -12.64
CA ALA A 376 10.20 12.99 -11.97
C ALA A 376 10.70 14.29 -12.65
N ALA A 377 10.02 15.41 -12.40
CA ALA A 377 10.46 16.70 -12.91
C ALA A 377 11.93 16.94 -12.51
N THR A 378 12.79 17.19 -13.50
CA THR A 378 14.22 17.42 -13.27
C THR A 378 14.40 18.74 -12.52
N GLU A 379 15.11 18.72 -11.39
CA GLU A 379 15.39 19.92 -10.62
C GLU A 379 16.17 20.93 -11.49
N GLN A 380 15.67 22.16 -11.56
CA GLN A 380 16.20 23.19 -12.45
C GLN A 380 17.41 23.91 -11.85
N PHE A 381 17.59 23.81 -10.53
CA PHE A 381 18.64 24.50 -9.78
C PHE A 381 19.29 23.55 -8.77
N ALA A 382 20.57 23.74 -8.51
CA ALA A 382 21.34 23.01 -7.49
C ALA A 382 21.01 23.50 -6.05
N LEU A 383 19.71 23.56 -5.73
CA LEU A 383 19.18 23.87 -4.41
C LEU A 383 18.56 22.62 -3.81
N THR A 384 18.58 22.50 -2.48
CA THR A 384 17.97 21.36 -1.80
C THR A 384 16.48 21.62 -1.60
N PRO A 385 15.56 20.79 -2.17
CA PRO A 385 14.14 20.90 -1.88
C PRO A 385 13.85 20.76 -0.38
N GLY A 386 12.93 21.57 0.14
CA GLY A 386 12.64 21.69 1.57
C GLY A 386 13.53 22.67 2.33
N GLY A 387 14.56 23.24 1.71
CA GLY A 387 15.34 24.31 2.32
C GLY A 387 14.55 25.62 2.46
N THR A 388 14.76 26.35 3.55
CA THR A 388 14.16 27.67 3.80
C THR A 388 15.10 28.78 3.34
N TYR A 389 14.57 29.71 2.55
CA TYR A 389 15.27 30.87 2.02
C TYR A 389 14.45 32.13 2.25
N TYR A 390 15.12 33.26 2.44
CA TYR A 390 14.48 34.52 2.82
C TYR A 390 14.45 35.52 1.66
N PHE A 391 13.30 36.17 1.50
CA PHE A 391 13.03 37.15 0.46
C PHE A 391 12.52 38.46 1.06
N ASP A 392 12.95 39.59 0.48
CA ASP A 392 12.50 40.93 0.88
C ASP A 392 11.23 41.30 0.09
N LEU A 393 10.09 41.31 0.76
CA LEU A 393 8.79 41.70 0.21
C LEU A 393 8.33 43.08 0.72
N SER A 394 9.16 43.79 1.49
CA SER A 394 8.80 45.05 2.14
C SER A 394 8.36 46.15 1.15
N GLY A 395 8.90 46.13 -0.07
CA GLY A 395 8.58 47.07 -1.14
C GLY A 395 7.35 46.68 -1.98
N GLU A 396 6.79 45.49 -1.78
CA GLU A 396 5.81 44.92 -2.72
C GLU A 396 4.39 45.47 -2.53
N ASN A 397 4.13 46.19 -1.43
CA ASN A 397 2.84 46.80 -1.09
C ASN A 397 1.69 45.79 -1.14
N ILE A 398 1.89 44.62 -0.54
CA ILE A 398 0.92 43.53 -0.50
C ILE A 398 -0.29 43.97 0.34
N PRO A 399 -1.52 43.96 -0.21
CA PRO A 399 -2.70 44.42 0.51
C PRO A 399 -3.11 43.44 1.63
N GLY A 400 -3.87 43.97 2.59
CA GLY A 400 -4.32 43.25 3.78
C GLY A 400 -3.60 43.68 5.05
N THR A 401 -3.81 42.90 6.11
CA THR A 401 -3.12 43.02 7.40
C THR A 401 -1.91 42.09 7.39
N ILE A 402 -0.74 42.59 7.78
CA ILE A 402 0.48 41.78 7.92
C ILE A 402 0.22 40.68 8.94
N ASN A 403 0.58 39.44 8.61
CA ASN A 403 0.35 38.32 9.50
C ASN A 403 1.23 38.42 10.75
N ASP A 404 0.61 38.35 11.92
CA ASP A 404 1.28 38.50 13.21
C ASP A 404 2.28 37.38 13.52
N ASP A 405 2.13 36.21 12.87
CA ASP A 405 3.02 35.06 13.03
C ASP A 405 4.29 35.14 12.17
N LEU A 406 4.42 36.16 11.31
CA LEU A 406 5.66 36.36 10.56
C LEU A 406 6.83 36.66 11.51
N PRO A 407 8.01 36.04 11.29
CA PRO A 407 9.18 36.30 12.13
C PRO A 407 9.72 37.73 11.96
N ASP A 408 9.43 38.37 10.81
CA ASP A 408 9.71 39.78 10.55
C ASP A 408 8.48 40.48 9.98
N LYS A 409 7.87 41.34 10.80
CA LYS A 409 6.70 42.15 10.43
C LYS A 409 7.02 43.31 9.49
N SER A 410 8.30 43.64 9.27
CA SER A 410 8.72 44.60 8.25
C SER A 410 8.88 43.98 6.86
N MET A 411 8.79 42.65 6.76
CA MET A 411 8.85 41.87 5.52
C MET A 411 10.17 41.99 4.74
N HIS A 412 11.27 42.35 5.40
CA HIS A 412 12.61 42.29 4.80
C HIS A 412 13.14 40.85 4.74
N TYR A 413 12.71 39.99 5.68
CA TYR A 413 13.11 38.59 5.75
C TYR A 413 11.89 37.67 5.85
N VAL A 414 11.19 37.49 4.73
CA VAL A 414 10.05 36.56 4.66
C VAL A 414 10.56 35.16 4.31
N PRO A 415 10.29 34.13 5.13
CA PRO A 415 10.74 32.77 4.87
C PRO A 415 9.91 32.08 3.79
N PHE A 416 10.59 31.41 2.86
CA PHE A 416 10.02 30.58 1.83
C PHE A 416 10.71 29.21 1.78
N THR A 417 9.92 28.16 1.67
CA THR A 417 10.40 26.81 1.40
C THR A 417 10.62 26.65 -0.12
N TYR A 418 11.81 26.19 -0.54
CA TYR A 418 12.05 25.77 -1.91
C TYR A 418 11.39 24.41 -2.17
N ALA A 419 10.27 24.41 -2.91
CA ALA A 419 9.57 23.18 -3.24
C ALA A 419 10.27 22.37 -4.36
N GLY A 420 11.20 23.00 -5.08
CA GLY A 420 11.87 22.41 -6.24
C GLY A 420 10.99 22.42 -7.49
N ALA A 421 11.41 21.66 -8.50
CA ALA A 421 10.66 21.48 -9.74
C ALA A 421 9.33 20.74 -9.50
N VAL A 422 8.27 21.25 -10.11
CA VAL A 422 6.93 20.65 -10.18
C VAL A 422 6.47 20.58 -11.63
N ASN A 423 5.67 19.57 -11.97
CA ASN A 423 4.96 19.50 -13.25
C ASN A 423 3.49 19.89 -13.03
N ALA A 424 3.21 21.18 -13.03
CA ALA A 424 1.91 21.71 -12.65
C ALA A 424 1.38 22.74 -13.65
N TYR A 425 0.07 22.95 -13.67
CA TYR A 425 -0.52 24.08 -14.38
C TYR A 425 -0.53 25.33 -13.50
N LYS A 426 -0.51 26.50 -14.15
CA LYS A 426 -0.86 27.79 -13.54
C LYS A 426 -1.85 28.51 -14.43
N LEU A 427 -2.57 29.47 -13.87
CA LEU A 427 -3.53 30.29 -14.61
C LEU A 427 -2.97 31.68 -14.88
N THR A 428 -3.44 32.27 -15.98
CA THR A 428 -3.16 33.67 -16.35
C THR A 428 -4.40 34.57 -16.24
N SER A 429 -5.56 33.99 -15.92
CA SER A 429 -6.84 34.66 -15.79
C SER A 429 -7.81 33.79 -14.98
N ALA A 430 -8.82 34.42 -14.36
CA ALA A 430 -9.80 33.70 -13.56
C ALA A 430 -10.63 32.75 -14.43
N MET A 431 -10.60 31.46 -14.09
CA MET A 431 -11.43 30.44 -14.73
C MET A 431 -11.55 29.21 -13.83
N ALA A 432 -12.60 28.43 -14.06
CA ALA A 432 -12.70 27.09 -13.50
C ALA A 432 -11.85 26.13 -14.37
N THR A 433 -10.87 25.50 -13.76
CA THR A 433 -9.90 24.63 -14.41
C THR A 433 -10.51 23.24 -14.63
N THR A 434 -10.40 22.73 -15.85
CA THR A 434 -10.77 21.34 -16.18
C THR A 434 -9.53 20.45 -16.29
N GLU A 435 -9.70 19.13 -16.22
CA GLU A 435 -8.59 18.19 -16.35
C GLU A 435 -7.90 18.31 -17.72
N GLU A 436 -8.67 18.58 -18.78
CA GLU A 436 -8.13 18.80 -20.13
C GLU A 436 -7.24 20.05 -20.19
N TYR A 437 -7.68 21.15 -19.58
CA TYR A 437 -6.87 22.36 -19.50
C TYR A 437 -5.60 22.10 -18.70
N ALA A 438 -5.73 21.54 -17.50
CA ALA A 438 -4.60 21.28 -16.62
C ALA A 438 -3.55 20.37 -17.29
N GLN A 439 -4.00 19.33 -18.00
CA GLN A 439 -3.10 18.45 -18.73
C GLN A 439 -2.44 19.13 -19.93
N GLN A 440 -3.13 20.03 -20.62
CA GLN A 440 -2.59 20.78 -21.76
C GLN A 440 -1.56 21.83 -21.33
N TYR A 441 -1.77 22.49 -20.19
CA TYR A 441 -0.99 23.68 -19.78
C TYR A 441 -0.04 23.44 -18.61
N LYS A 442 0.06 22.22 -18.10
CA LYS A 442 1.11 21.89 -17.13
C LYS A 442 2.49 21.88 -17.78
N TYR A 443 3.50 22.30 -17.02
CA TYR A 443 4.89 22.30 -17.45
C TYR A 443 5.82 22.23 -16.25
N ASP A 444 7.08 21.89 -16.49
CA ASP A 444 8.08 21.80 -15.43
C ASP A 444 8.58 23.21 -15.04
N HIS A 445 8.44 23.57 -13.77
CA HIS A 445 8.93 24.83 -13.23
C HIS A 445 9.23 24.71 -11.72
N SER A 446 10.16 25.52 -11.24
CA SER A 446 10.56 25.51 -9.82
C SER A 446 9.85 26.60 -9.03
N LEU A 447 9.41 26.24 -7.83
CA LEU A 447 8.69 27.14 -6.94
C LEU A 447 9.39 27.28 -5.59
N PHE A 448 9.35 28.49 -5.06
CA PHE A 448 9.43 28.76 -3.64
C PHE A 448 8.02 29.09 -3.15
N ILE A 449 7.63 28.60 -1.98
CA ILE A 449 6.34 28.93 -1.35
C ILE A 449 6.56 29.57 0.02
N ALA A 450 5.85 30.66 0.31
CA ALA A 450 5.97 31.33 1.60
C ALA A 450 5.54 30.40 2.73
N ASP A 451 6.32 30.37 3.82
CA ASP A 451 6.05 29.50 4.96
C ASP A 451 4.81 29.93 5.73
N HIS A 452 4.39 31.20 5.60
CA HIS A 452 3.16 31.76 6.15
C HIS A 452 2.34 32.44 5.04
N ALA A 453 1.02 32.60 5.26
CA ALA A 453 0.30 33.66 4.57
C ALA A 453 0.90 35.00 5.02
N VAL A 454 1.45 35.78 4.09
CA VAL A 454 2.21 37.01 4.42
C VAL A 454 1.29 38.16 4.83
N THR A 455 0.07 38.18 4.30
CA THR A 455 -1.02 39.04 4.75
C THR A 455 -2.31 38.23 4.89
N HIS A 456 -3.24 38.71 5.72
CA HIS A 456 -4.60 38.19 5.85
C HIS A 456 -5.63 39.34 5.90
N THR A 457 -6.92 39.03 6.00
CA THR A 457 -7.99 40.05 5.90
C THR A 457 -7.89 40.81 4.58
N VAL A 458 -7.80 40.08 3.48
CA VAL A 458 -7.66 40.62 2.13
C VAL A 458 -8.59 39.85 1.18
N SER A 459 -9.23 40.57 0.26
CA SER A 459 -10.07 39.94 -0.75
C SER A 459 -9.23 39.43 -1.92
N TRP A 460 -9.74 38.43 -2.63
CA TRP A 460 -9.12 37.95 -3.86
C TRP A 460 -9.08 39.08 -4.92
N ASP A 461 -10.12 39.90 -4.99
CA ASP A 461 -10.21 41.04 -5.93
C ASP A 461 -9.13 42.09 -5.67
N ASP A 462 -8.81 42.38 -4.40
CA ASP A 462 -7.74 43.33 -4.02
C ASP A 462 -6.36 42.78 -4.43
N LEU A 463 -6.11 41.50 -4.20
CA LEU A 463 -4.88 40.83 -4.62
C LEU A 463 -4.76 40.81 -6.15
N ASN A 464 -5.85 40.50 -6.85
CA ASN A 464 -5.88 40.45 -8.31
C ASN A 464 -5.65 41.84 -8.92
N THR A 465 -6.21 42.89 -8.31
CA THR A 465 -5.97 44.29 -8.72
C THR A 465 -4.50 44.70 -8.59
N LYS A 466 -3.77 44.08 -7.66
CA LYS A 466 -2.31 44.23 -7.50
C LYS A 466 -1.49 43.23 -8.33
N SER A 467 -2.14 42.47 -9.20
CA SER A 467 -1.55 41.40 -10.02
C SER A 467 -0.94 40.26 -9.20
N LEU A 468 -1.31 40.12 -7.93
CA LEU A 468 -0.75 39.10 -7.03
C LEU A 468 -1.42 37.73 -7.14
N ILE A 469 -2.51 37.59 -7.92
CA ILE A 469 -3.10 36.27 -8.16
C ILE A 469 -2.41 35.54 -9.32
N PHE A 470 -2.31 36.17 -10.49
CA PHE A 470 -1.79 35.51 -11.69
C PHE A 470 -0.31 35.80 -11.97
N GLY A 471 0.25 36.88 -11.43
CA GLY A 471 1.65 37.21 -11.67
C GLY A 471 1.95 38.70 -11.59
N LYS A 472 2.92 39.03 -10.73
CA LYS A 472 3.61 40.31 -10.68
C LYS A 472 5.11 40.06 -10.83
N ASP A 473 5.80 40.88 -11.61
CA ASP A 473 7.25 40.82 -11.71
C ASP A 473 7.88 41.20 -10.36
N TYR A 474 8.83 40.39 -9.89
CA TYR A 474 9.54 40.59 -8.63
C TYR A 474 11.03 40.29 -8.84
N VAL A 475 11.91 41.16 -8.33
CA VAL A 475 13.36 40.99 -8.49
C VAL A 475 14.00 40.95 -7.11
N ALA A 476 14.73 39.87 -6.83
CA ALA A 476 15.48 39.69 -5.59
C ALA A 476 16.80 38.98 -5.83
N GLY A 477 17.87 39.44 -5.17
CA GLY A 477 19.19 38.82 -5.33
C GLY A 477 19.75 38.86 -6.76
N GLY A 478 19.26 39.76 -7.62
CA GLY A 478 19.60 39.80 -9.06
C GLY A 478 18.91 38.73 -9.91
N VAL A 479 17.91 38.03 -9.37
CA VAL A 479 17.09 37.02 -10.05
C VAL A 479 15.70 37.59 -10.31
N ASP A 480 15.19 37.37 -11.52
CA ASP A 480 13.80 37.69 -11.88
C ASP A 480 12.88 36.54 -11.46
N TYR A 481 11.82 36.88 -10.73
CA TYR A 481 10.78 35.97 -10.29
C TYR A 481 9.40 36.48 -10.73
N THR A 482 8.43 35.56 -10.75
CA THR A 482 7.01 35.89 -10.75
C THR A 482 6.44 35.66 -9.35
N LEU A 483 5.99 36.73 -8.69
CA LEU A 483 5.31 36.71 -7.40
C LEU A 483 3.80 36.56 -7.60
N ARG A 484 3.19 35.50 -7.07
CA ARG A 484 1.75 35.22 -7.26
C ARG A 484 1.16 34.22 -6.27
N ALA A 485 -0.15 34.02 -6.30
CA ALA A 485 -0.81 32.87 -5.68
C ALA A 485 -0.52 31.58 -6.48
N PRO A 486 -0.47 30.40 -5.84
CA PRO A 486 -0.40 29.12 -6.53
C PRO A 486 -1.76 28.71 -7.10
N SER A 487 -1.75 27.82 -8.10
CA SER A 487 -2.94 27.05 -8.49
C SER A 487 -3.28 26.01 -7.42
N VAL A 488 -4.58 25.79 -7.20
CA VAL A 488 -5.12 25.03 -6.06
C VAL A 488 -6.24 24.05 -6.41
N GLY A 489 -6.68 24.02 -7.67
CA GLY A 489 -7.83 23.23 -8.13
C GLY A 489 -9.16 23.95 -7.93
N SER A 490 -10.07 23.76 -8.90
CA SER A 490 -11.41 24.34 -8.94
C SER A 490 -12.47 23.56 -8.14
N ASP A 491 -12.13 22.36 -7.70
CA ASP A 491 -12.98 21.50 -6.87
C ASP A 491 -12.10 20.59 -5.99
N TYR A 492 -12.69 19.63 -5.29
CA TYR A 492 -11.96 18.65 -4.49
C TYR A 492 -12.53 17.23 -4.59
N THR A 493 -11.71 16.25 -4.19
CA THR A 493 -12.10 14.85 -3.98
C THR A 493 -11.47 14.32 -2.70
N GLY A 494 -12.03 13.27 -2.10
CA GLY A 494 -11.57 12.68 -0.85
C GLY A 494 -11.97 13.46 0.42
N SER A 495 -11.45 13.05 1.57
CA SER A 495 -11.72 13.67 2.88
C SER A 495 -10.44 13.76 3.74
N ASP A 496 -10.43 14.66 4.71
CA ASP A 496 -9.32 14.84 5.66
C ASP A 496 -7.95 15.00 4.96
N GLU A 497 -6.93 14.26 5.40
CA GLU A 497 -5.58 14.25 4.80
C GLU A 497 -5.55 13.61 3.39
N SER A 498 -6.59 12.88 3.01
CA SER A 498 -6.74 12.29 1.68
C SER A 498 -7.38 13.26 0.68
N GLN A 499 -7.84 14.43 1.11
CA GLN A 499 -8.45 15.40 0.21
C GLN A 499 -7.44 15.92 -0.83
N ARG A 500 -7.87 16.12 -2.07
CA ARG A 500 -7.05 16.65 -3.18
C ARG A 500 -7.85 17.69 -3.96
N GLY A 501 -7.19 18.75 -4.40
CA GLY A 501 -7.76 19.69 -5.36
C GLY A 501 -7.91 19.04 -6.73
N VAL A 502 -8.95 19.42 -7.48
CA VAL A 502 -9.25 18.93 -8.82
C VAL A 502 -9.21 20.11 -9.78
N PRO A 503 -8.38 20.09 -10.84
CA PRO A 503 -7.44 19.03 -11.24
C PRO A 503 -6.28 18.82 -10.27
N GLN A 504 -5.77 17.59 -10.14
CA GLN A 504 -4.69 17.25 -9.19
C GLN A 504 -3.30 17.74 -9.62
N SER A 505 -3.14 18.11 -10.90
CA SER A 505 -1.90 18.70 -11.43
C SER A 505 -1.74 20.20 -11.08
N ASN A 506 -2.39 20.66 -10.01
CA ASN A 506 -2.23 22.01 -9.46
C ASN A 506 -0.93 22.12 -8.63
N GLU A 507 -0.41 23.33 -8.48
CA GLU A 507 0.86 23.60 -7.79
C GLU A 507 0.79 23.22 -6.31
N TRP A 508 -0.31 23.55 -5.63
CA TRP A 508 -0.46 23.28 -4.21
C TRP A 508 -0.36 21.78 -3.88
N ASP A 509 -1.11 20.94 -4.60
CA ASP A 509 -1.05 19.49 -4.40
C ASP A 509 0.29 18.92 -4.86
N THR A 510 0.84 19.35 -6.01
CA THR A 510 2.14 18.84 -6.47
C THR A 510 3.27 19.13 -5.47
N MET A 511 3.28 20.28 -4.79
CA MET A 511 4.22 20.56 -3.69
C MET A 511 3.98 19.64 -2.49
N LEU A 512 2.74 19.53 -2.00
CA LEU A 512 2.39 18.68 -0.86
C LEU A 512 2.61 17.18 -1.12
N ASN A 513 2.57 16.78 -2.38
CA ASN A 513 2.83 15.40 -2.80
C ASN A 513 4.32 15.04 -2.68
N LYS A 514 5.24 16.00 -2.85
CA LYS A 514 6.67 15.80 -2.57
C LYS A 514 6.90 15.66 -1.07
N ASN A 515 6.35 16.59 -0.30
CA ASN A 515 6.41 16.56 1.16
C ASN A 515 5.31 17.45 1.74
N SER A 516 4.50 16.91 2.65
CA SER A 516 3.43 17.67 3.31
C SER A 516 3.96 18.85 4.14
N GLY A 517 5.22 18.79 4.58
CA GLY A 517 5.91 19.87 5.29
C GLY A 517 6.32 21.06 4.42
N TYR A 518 6.19 21.00 3.09
CA TYR A 518 6.55 22.14 2.23
C TYR A 518 5.58 23.31 2.35
N ILE A 519 4.34 23.07 2.77
CA ILE A 519 3.41 24.13 3.12
C ILE A 519 3.29 24.12 4.64
N GLN A 520 3.86 25.14 5.26
CA GLN A 520 3.92 25.29 6.71
C GLN A 520 2.83 26.24 7.20
N ASN A 521 2.56 26.31 8.50
CA ASN A 521 1.70 27.35 9.13
C ASN A 521 0.35 27.58 8.42
N TRP A 522 -0.27 26.52 7.92
CA TRP A 522 -1.60 26.55 7.32
C TRP A 522 -2.71 26.45 8.36
N ASN A 523 -2.41 25.98 9.58
CA ASN A 523 -3.40 25.73 10.62
C ASN A 523 -4.08 27.03 11.03
N GLY A 524 -5.42 27.06 10.98
CA GLY A 524 -6.22 28.23 11.29
C GLY A 524 -6.20 29.34 10.22
N MET A 525 -5.54 29.13 9.08
CA MET A 525 -5.42 30.13 8.01
C MET A 525 -5.66 29.52 6.62
N TYR A 526 -6.65 30.04 5.90
CA TYR A 526 -6.84 29.75 4.48
C TYR A 526 -5.91 30.62 3.63
N SER A 527 -5.47 30.06 2.50
CA SER A 527 -4.71 30.77 1.48
C SER A 527 -5.53 30.88 0.18
N TRP A 528 -5.63 32.09 -0.36
CA TRP A 528 -6.20 32.32 -1.69
C TRP A 528 -5.38 31.62 -2.78
N GLY A 529 -6.07 30.93 -3.69
CA GLY A 529 -5.47 30.37 -4.90
C GLY A 529 -5.92 31.09 -6.18
N GLN A 530 -5.42 30.60 -7.31
CA GLN A 530 -5.74 31.14 -8.65
C GLN A 530 -7.12 30.72 -9.16
N ASP A 531 -7.57 29.51 -8.80
CA ASP A 531 -8.70 28.84 -9.44
C ASP A 531 -10.06 29.43 -9.03
N THR A 532 -10.95 29.58 -10.01
CA THR A 532 -12.38 29.79 -9.77
C THR A 532 -13.04 28.46 -9.46
N VAL A 533 -14.03 28.44 -8.59
CA VAL A 533 -14.76 27.22 -8.24
C VAL A 533 -15.55 26.69 -9.44
N SER A 534 -15.64 25.36 -9.58
CA SER A 534 -16.34 24.69 -10.68
C SER A 534 -17.84 25.04 -10.79
N VAL A 535 -18.49 25.36 -9.67
CA VAL A 535 -19.94 25.58 -9.57
C VAL A 535 -20.38 27.04 -9.50
N ASP A 536 -19.51 27.99 -9.15
CA ASP A 536 -19.83 29.42 -9.07
C ASP A 536 -18.64 30.29 -9.53
N ALA A 537 -18.90 31.13 -10.54
CA ALA A 537 -17.90 32.03 -11.11
C ALA A 537 -17.50 33.19 -10.18
N SER A 538 -18.28 33.45 -9.12
CA SER A 538 -18.03 34.50 -8.12
C SER A 538 -17.10 34.03 -6.99
N ASP A 539 -16.97 32.72 -6.82
CA ASP A 539 -16.18 32.11 -5.76
C ASP A 539 -14.78 31.73 -6.23
N ARG A 540 -13.83 31.75 -5.29
CA ARG A 540 -12.43 31.39 -5.52
C ARG A 540 -12.03 30.31 -4.55
N ALA A 541 -11.18 29.42 -5.03
CA ALA A 541 -10.69 28.29 -4.28
C ALA A 541 -9.68 28.72 -3.19
N LEU A 542 -9.78 28.06 -2.05
CA LEU A 542 -8.98 28.25 -0.84
C LEU A 542 -8.35 26.93 -0.42
N ARG A 543 -7.15 27.00 0.17
CA ARG A 543 -6.49 25.83 0.79
C ARG A 543 -6.02 26.11 2.20
N GLY A 544 -5.95 25.09 3.05
CA GLY A 544 -5.41 25.17 4.42
C GLY A 544 -6.47 25.11 5.52
N TYR A 545 -6.19 25.77 6.66
CA TYR A 545 -7.04 25.84 7.86
C TYR A 545 -7.12 24.57 8.71
N ILE A 546 -7.73 23.46 8.23
CA ILE A 546 -7.88 22.21 9.02
C ILE A 546 -6.73 21.24 8.77
N SER A 547 -6.32 21.11 7.51
CA SER A 547 -5.14 20.38 7.07
C SER A 547 -4.47 21.17 5.96
N ALA A 548 -3.22 20.86 5.62
CA ALA A 548 -2.54 21.49 4.49
C ALA A 548 -3.32 21.32 3.18
N ARG A 549 -4.05 20.21 3.04
CA ARG A 549 -4.78 19.86 1.82
C ARG A 549 -6.21 20.34 1.80
N PHE A 550 -6.77 20.70 2.97
CA PHE A 550 -8.17 21.03 3.09
C PHE A 550 -8.56 22.13 2.09
N TRP A 551 -9.59 21.85 1.30
CA TRP A 551 -10.07 22.67 0.20
C TRP A 551 -11.38 23.33 0.62
N ASN A 552 -11.50 24.63 0.34
CA ASN A 552 -12.72 25.40 0.61
C ASN A 552 -12.86 26.50 -0.45
N PHE A 553 -13.87 27.34 -0.32
CA PHE A 553 -14.08 28.48 -1.21
C PHE A 553 -14.66 29.69 -0.49
N SER A 554 -14.53 30.85 -1.13
CA SER A 554 -15.17 32.08 -0.68
C SER A 554 -15.33 33.08 -1.83
N TYR A 555 -16.26 34.02 -1.66
CA TYR A 555 -16.52 35.07 -2.65
C TYR A 555 -15.27 35.92 -2.87
N ALA A 556 -14.95 36.19 -4.14
CA ALA A 556 -13.75 36.93 -4.52
C ALA A 556 -13.65 38.33 -3.87
N SER A 557 -14.80 38.95 -3.60
CA SER A 557 -14.91 40.30 -3.02
C SER A 557 -14.86 40.33 -1.48
N TYR A 558 -14.91 39.17 -0.82
CA TYR A 558 -14.95 39.10 0.64
C TYR A 558 -13.54 39.09 1.23
N SER A 559 -13.37 39.77 2.35
CA SER A 559 -12.15 39.74 3.15
C SER A 559 -12.48 39.22 4.55
N TYR A 560 -11.85 38.10 4.92
CA TYR A 560 -12.02 37.47 6.22
C TYR A 560 -10.70 37.41 6.98
N PRO A 561 -10.69 37.54 8.32
CA PRO A 561 -9.46 37.45 9.11
C PRO A 561 -8.72 36.12 8.98
N ILE A 562 -9.44 35.05 8.65
CA ILE A 562 -8.91 33.69 8.50
C ILE A 562 -8.52 33.34 7.06
N VAL A 563 -8.54 34.31 6.13
CA VAL A 563 -8.18 34.11 4.73
C VAL A 563 -7.11 35.10 4.35
N GLY A 564 -6.01 34.60 3.78
CA GLY A 564 -4.83 35.39 3.46
C GLY A 564 -4.15 35.04 2.15
N PHE A 565 -3.05 35.74 1.91
CA PHE A 565 -2.23 35.59 0.72
C PHE A 565 -0.94 34.85 1.08
N ARG A 566 -0.77 33.65 0.54
CA ARG A 566 0.48 32.88 0.62
C ARG A 566 1.10 32.83 -0.77
N PRO A 567 2.10 33.68 -1.05
CA PRO A 567 2.70 33.72 -2.37
C PRO A 567 3.58 32.50 -2.65
N VAL A 568 3.70 32.22 -3.94
CA VAL A 568 4.82 31.49 -4.54
C VAL A 568 5.71 32.45 -5.34
N LEU A 569 6.99 32.11 -5.43
CA LEU A 569 7.95 32.70 -6.35
C LEU A 569 8.35 31.65 -7.37
N GLU A 570 8.01 31.91 -8.63
CA GLU A 570 8.43 31.09 -9.78
C GLU A 570 9.61 31.75 -10.47
N VAL A 571 10.61 30.97 -10.90
CA VAL A 571 11.66 31.46 -11.80
C VAL A 571 11.22 31.21 -13.24
N PRO A 572 10.85 32.24 -14.04
CA PRO A 572 10.14 32.05 -15.30
C PRO A 572 11.01 31.54 -16.46
N LYS A 573 12.34 31.66 -16.37
CA LYS A 573 13.30 31.25 -17.41
C LYS A 573 14.51 30.54 -16.81
N PRO A 574 14.33 29.34 -16.23
CA PRO A 574 15.42 28.63 -15.55
C PRO A 574 16.59 28.30 -16.49
N ASP A 575 16.29 27.98 -17.76
CA ASP A 575 17.30 27.63 -18.76
C ASP A 575 18.29 28.77 -19.07
N THR A 576 17.91 30.03 -18.86
CA THR A 576 18.83 31.17 -19.08
C THR A 576 19.79 31.38 -17.92
N LEU A 577 19.53 30.76 -16.76
CA LEU A 577 20.38 30.78 -15.58
C LEU A 577 21.28 29.53 -15.52
N GLY A 578 20.77 28.38 -15.98
CA GLY A 578 21.43 27.08 -15.82
C GLY A 578 21.32 26.55 -14.38
N SER A 579 21.72 25.29 -14.18
CA SER A 579 21.60 24.60 -12.88
C SER A 579 22.35 25.30 -11.73
N ASP A 580 23.47 25.93 -12.05
CA ASP A 580 24.31 26.67 -11.08
C ASP A 580 23.99 28.18 -11.08
N GLY A 581 22.91 28.61 -11.73
CA GLY A 581 22.55 30.02 -11.87
C GLY A 581 22.01 30.67 -10.59
N LEU A 582 21.57 29.85 -9.62
CA LEU A 582 21.18 30.28 -8.28
C LEU A 582 22.24 29.85 -7.27
N LYS A 583 22.60 30.75 -6.36
CA LYS A 583 23.54 30.49 -5.27
C LYS A 583 22.95 30.94 -3.94
N VAL A 584 23.24 30.18 -2.89
CA VAL A 584 22.90 30.54 -1.51
C VAL A 584 23.97 31.45 -0.93
N VAL A 585 23.55 32.54 -0.29
CA VAL A 585 24.41 33.41 0.53
C VAL A 585 23.86 33.41 1.95
N THR A 586 24.74 33.24 2.92
CA THR A 586 24.38 33.11 4.34
C THR A 586 24.69 34.40 5.08
N LEU A 587 23.72 34.92 5.82
CA LEU A 587 23.90 35.99 6.80
C LEU A 587 24.01 35.36 8.18
N ASP A 588 25.22 35.37 8.73
CA ASP A 588 25.49 35.04 10.13
C ASP A 588 24.91 36.16 11.01
N LEU A 589 24.03 35.76 11.93
CA LEU A 589 23.39 36.70 12.84
C LEU A 589 24.28 37.12 14.02
N GLY A 590 25.43 36.46 14.22
CA GLY A 590 26.44 36.83 15.22
C GLY A 590 25.91 36.85 16.66
N GLY A 591 24.93 35.99 16.96
CA GLY A 591 24.19 35.97 18.24
C GLY A 591 22.93 36.85 18.28
N GLY A 592 22.61 37.54 17.19
CA GLY A 592 21.32 38.21 16.99
C GLY A 592 20.19 37.23 16.65
N LYS A 593 19.01 37.79 16.34
CA LYS A 593 17.80 36.99 16.06
C LYS A 593 16.94 37.58 14.95
N LEU A 594 16.25 36.71 14.22
CA LEU A 594 15.11 37.02 13.37
C LEU A 594 13.85 36.48 14.07
N GLY A 595 12.99 37.38 14.57
CA GLY A 595 11.94 37.01 15.50
C GLY A 595 12.52 36.29 16.73
N ASN A 596 12.12 35.03 16.92
CA ASN A 596 12.64 34.17 18.00
C ASN A 596 13.79 33.23 17.58
N SER A 597 14.14 33.19 16.29
CA SER A 597 15.18 32.30 15.77
C SER A 597 16.56 32.95 15.81
N SER A 598 17.58 32.17 16.17
CA SER A 598 19.00 32.53 16.08
C SER A 598 19.71 31.80 14.94
N GLU A 599 18.96 31.14 14.05
CA GLU A 599 19.53 30.49 12.87
C GLU A 599 20.00 31.51 11.84
N ASP A 600 21.04 31.14 11.08
CA ASP A 600 21.55 31.96 10.01
C ASP A 600 20.50 32.11 8.90
N ILE A 601 20.47 33.29 8.28
CA ILE A 601 19.52 33.61 7.22
C ILE A 601 20.16 33.24 5.88
N GLN A 602 19.47 32.43 5.09
CA GLN A 602 19.91 32.07 3.73
C GLN A 602 19.10 32.85 2.70
N ILE A 603 19.76 33.59 1.82
CA ILE A 603 19.12 34.26 0.67
C ILE A 603 19.59 33.62 -0.64
N ILE A 604 18.74 33.73 -1.66
CA ILE A 604 19.08 33.32 -3.03
C ILE A 604 19.58 34.52 -3.82
N VAL A 605 20.73 34.36 -4.47
CA VAL A 605 21.29 35.34 -5.41
C VAL A 605 21.60 34.70 -6.75
N LYS A 606 21.66 35.53 -7.80
CA LYS A 606 22.13 35.12 -9.11
C LYS A 606 23.65 34.92 -9.08
N THR A 607 24.09 33.75 -9.53
CA THR A 607 25.52 33.43 -9.58
C THR A 607 26.30 34.44 -10.42
N GLY A 608 27.40 34.94 -9.85
CA GLY A 608 28.29 35.89 -10.52
C GLY A 608 27.74 37.31 -10.65
N SER A 609 26.63 37.64 -9.98
CA SER A 609 26.03 38.98 -9.97
C SER A 609 26.20 39.66 -8.61
N GLU A 610 26.25 41.00 -8.62
CA GLU A 610 26.09 41.81 -7.41
C GLU A 610 24.64 41.73 -6.92
N PHE A 611 24.43 41.84 -5.61
CA PHE A 611 23.10 41.88 -5.02
C PHE A 611 22.97 43.00 -3.98
N THR A 612 21.75 43.50 -3.81
CA THR A 612 21.42 44.42 -2.73
C THR A 612 20.96 43.62 -1.52
N ALA A 613 21.66 43.74 -0.40
CA ALA A 613 21.26 43.10 0.85
C ALA A 613 19.93 43.72 1.37
N PRO A 614 19.00 42.90 1.91
CA PRO A 614 17.82 43.42 2.59
C PRO A 614 18.20 44.34 3.74
N ALA A 615 17.32 45.29 4.06
CA ALA A 615 17.55 46.17 5.21
C ALA A 615 17.57 45.33 6.50
N SER A 616 18.29 45.79 7.54
CA SER A 616 18.35 45.07 8.83
C SER A 616 17.07 45.21 9.68
N GLY A 617 16.00 45.78 9.12
CA GLY A 617 14.69 45.81 9.77
C GLY A 617 14.21 44.38 10.04
N GLY A 618 13.59 44.14 11.20
CA GLY A 618 13.17 42.80 11.63
C GLY A 618 14.23 41.99 12.39
N LEU A 619 15.51 42.38 12.30
CA LEU A 619 16.59 41.71 13.02
C LEU A 619 16.88 42.37 14.37
N THR A 620 17.09 41.54 15.40
CA THR A 620 17.46 41.97 16.75
C THR A 620 18.93 41.72 17.01
N ARG A 621 19.62 42.71 17.58
CA ARG A 621 21.05 42.62 17.93
C ARG A 621 21.25 41.80 19.22
N PRO A 622 22.40 41.13 19.39
CA PRO A 622 22.80 40.56 20.68
C PRO A 622 23.05 41.66 21.72
N ASP A 623 22.66 41.40 22.96
CA ASP A 623 22.78 42.34 24.08
C ASP A 623 24.25 42.75 24.33
N GLY A 624 24.50 44.06 24.48
CA GLY A 624 25.80 44.60 24.89
C GLY A 624 26.87 44.70 23.79
N ASN A 625 26.56 44.39 22.53
CA ASN A 625 27.51 44.47 21.42
C ASN A 625 27.27 45.70 20.53
N THR A 626 28.31 46.54 20.36
CA THR A 626 28.29 47.75 19.49
C THR A 626 29.18 47.62 18.24
N GLY A 627 29.78 46.45 17.99
CA GLY A 627 30.63 46.17 16.82
C GLY A 627 29.84 45.81 15.57
N SER A 628 30.51 45.28 14.52
CA SER A 628 29.85 44.64 13.37
C SER A 628 29.38 43.24 13.76
N TYR A 629 28.08 42.97 13.66
CA TYR A 629 27.43 41.78 14.25
C TYR A 629 26.71 40.89 13.21
N PHE A 630 26.12 41.48 12.17
CA PHE A 630 25.59 40.72 11.04
C PHE A 630 26.63 40.65 9.94
N MET A 631 27.00 39.43 9.55
CA MET A 631 28.07 39.19 8.60
C MET A 631 27.60 38.26 7.48
N TRP A 632 27.75 38.72 6.24
CA TRP A 632 27.57 37.85 5.08
C TRP A 632 28.76 36.90 4.97
N LEU A 633 28.49 35.60 5.03
CA LEU A 633 29.46 34.53 4.86
C LEU A 633 29.59 34.16 3.38
N GLY A 634 30.83 34.09 2.90
CA GLY A 634 31.16 33.73 1.51
C GLY A 634 31.97 34.81 0.79
N SER A 635 32.72 34.41 -0.24
CA SER A 635 33.73 35.23 -0.94
C SER A 635 33.21 36.40 -1.78
N ASN A 636 31.94 36.79 -1.65
CA ASN A 636 31.28 37.75 -2.54
C ASN A 636 30.56 38.87 -1.77
N GLY A 637 30.97 39.14 -0.53
CA GLY A 637 30.56 40.33 0.23
C GLY A 637 31.36 41.57 -0.16
#